data_AF-A0A7K6MPC0-F1
#
_entry.id   AF-A0A7K6MPC0-F1
#
_cell.length_a   1.000
_cell.length_b   1.000
_cell.length_c   1.000
_cell.angle_alpha   90.00
_cell.angle_beta   90.00
_cell.angle_gamma   90.00
#
_symmetry.space_group_name_H-M   'P 1'
#
loop_
_entity.id
_entity.type
_entity.pdbx_description
1 polymer ?
#
loop_
_entity_poly.entity_id
_entity_poly.type
_entity_poly.pdbx_seq_one_letter_code
_entity_poly.pdbx_strand_id
1 'polypeptide(L)'
;QLKTNHSVWEQLDLTRAMVMGEAAVVEIDNFPRAIILIYLVIAFSPFGYYLAIHIVAEKERKLKEFLKILGLHDTAFWLSWVLLYVSLIFVMSILMAVIATASSLFPQSSAFVIFLLFFLYGVSSVFFALMLTPLFKKSKHVGIVEFLATLVFGFVGLNIVLLEDFPKSFVWILSPLCQCSFLIGVAQVMHLEDYEDGATFANINAGPYPLCISLVLLVLDSIFYLLVAVYLDQVIPGEFGLRRTPFFFMKPSFWSKHRKNYKELYESSINGSLSFSEIVEPVPSEFQGKEAIRISCVQKTFRKKGETVEALRNLSFDIYEGQITALLGHSGTGKTTLMNILCGLCPPSDGFVSVYGHRVSEIDEMLEVRQIAGVCPQSDIHFDILTVEENLSIFAAIKGIPQNDLIQEVQKVLLDLEMQPIRDNQAKKLSGGQKRRLSVGVAVLGNPKVLLLDEPTAGMDPCSRHIVWNLLRSRKAKRVTVFSTHFMDEADILADRKAVISQGMLKCLGSSLFLKSKWGIGYRLSMHIDAYCNTEATTSLIRQHIPAASLIQENDEQLVYTLPLKDMDKFAGLFSDLDTHSHLGVITYGVSMTTLEDVYLKLEVEAEIDQADYSVFHSQQAQEEMDTKSLDDMEQSLLMLSEAKAPAMSNSALWKKQVSTIAKVHFLSLKRENKCVR
;
A
#
# COMPACT_ATOMS: atom_id res chain seq x y z
N GLN A 1 -65.57 -27.80 87.96
CA GLN A 1 -64.17 -28.22 88.12
C GLN A 1 -63.76 -28.98 86.86
N LEU A 2 -62.94 -28.37 86.01
CA LEU A 2 -62.21 -29.02 84.92
C LEU A 2 -60.85 -28.33 84.87
N LYS A 3 -59.89 -28.88 85.61
CA LYS A 3 -58.47 -28.53 85.52
C LYS A 3 -57.86 -29.48 84.50
N THR A 4 -57.57 -28.99 83.30
CA THR A 4 -56.69 -29.69 82.36
C THR A 4 -55.25 -29.36 82.74
N ASN A 5 -54.62 -30.25 83.51
CA ASN A 5 -53.16 -30.27 83.68
C ASN A 5 -52.54 -30.83 82.39
N HIS A 6 -52.39 -29.99 81.37
CA HIS A 6 -51.47 -30.29 80.28
C HIS A 6 -50.26 -29.37 80.43
N SER A 7 -49.10 -29.96 80.74
CA SER A 7 -47.87 -29.20 80.83
C SER A 7 -47.44 -28.83 79.41
N VAL A 8 -47.38 -27.53 79.12
CA VAL A 8 -46.84 -27.00 77.85
C VAL A 8 -45.36 -27.40 77.70
N TRP A 9 -44.70 -27.75 78.81
CA TRP A 9 -43.32 -28.23 78.88
C TRP A 9 -43.10 -29.60 78.21
N GLU A 10 -44.02 -30.56 78.34
CA GLU A 10 -43.88 -31.87 77.68
C GLU A 10 -43.98 -31.79 76.14
N GLN A 11 -44.67 -30.78 75.59
CA GLN A 11 -44.68 -30.53 74.15
C GLN A 11 -43.39 -29.84 73.65
N LEU A 12 -42.69 -29.11 74.52
CA LEU A 12 -41.40 -28.49 74.20
C LEU A 12 -40.24 -29.49 74.24
N ASP A 13 -40.30 -30.51 75.11
CA ASP A 13 -39.28 -31.57 75.15
C ASP A 13 -39.35 -32.54 73.95
N LEU A 14 -40.52 -32.67 73.31
CA LEU A 14 -40.69 -33.44 72.06
C LEU A 14 -40.30 -32.68 70.80
N THR A 15 -40.17 -31.35 70.87
CA THR A 15 -39.50 -30.58 69.81
C THR A 15 -38.00 -30.72 69.96
N ARG A 16 -37.48 -31.87 69.50
CA ARG A 16 -36.05 -32.02 69.21
C ARG A 16 -35.72 -30.97 68.17
N ALA A 17 -35.17 -29.84 68.61
CA ALA A 17 -34.61 -28.83 67.75
C ALA A 17 -33.55 -29.53 66.89
N MET A 18 -33.93 -29.87 65.66
CA MET A 18 -32.97 -30.22 64.63
C MET A 18 -32.23 -28.91 64.39
N VAL A 19 -31.02 -28.80 64.93
CA VAL A 19 -30.08 -27.79 64.49
C VAL A 19 -30.04 -27.95 62.98
N MET A 20 -30.67 -27.03 62.25
CA MET A 20 -30.40 -26.90 60.83
C MET A 20 -28.89 -26.77 60.78
N GLY A 21 -28.23 -27.75 60.16
CA GLY A 21 -26.79 -27.67 59.97
C GLY A 21 -26.50 -26.27 59.47
N GLU A 22 -25.55 -25.59 60.11
CA GLU A 22 -25.00 -24.35 59.56
C GLU A 22 -24.83 -24.60 58.06
N ALA A 23 -25.49 -23.78 57.22
CA ALA A 23 -25.27 -23.83 55.79
C ALA A 23 -23.76 -23.85 55.64
N ALA A 24 -23.20 -24.93 55.10
CA ALA A 24 -21.76 -25.13 55.06
C ALA A 24 -21.16 -23.87 54.44
N VAL A 25 -20.62 -22.99 55.28
CA VAL A 25 -19.89 -21.82 54.82
C VAL A 25 -18.61 -22.44 54.33
N VAL A 26 -18.61 -22.82 53.05
CA VAL A 26 -17.39 -23.20 52.35
C VAL A 26 -16.51 -21.96 52.47
N GLU A 27 -15.49 -22.00 53.33
CA GLU A 27 -14.44 -21.00 53.34
C GLU A 27 -13.74 -21.09 51.99
N ILE A 28 -14.19 -20.23 51.08
CA ILE A 28 -13.70 -20.14 49.74
C ILE A 28 -12.32 -19.47 49.79
N ASP A 29 -11.28 -20.24 49.48
CA ASP A 29 -9.92 -19.70 49.43
C ASP A 29 -9.74 -18.82 48.18
N ASN A 30 -9.81 -17.50 48.37
CA ASN A 30 -9.84 -16.50 47.28
C ASN A 30 -8.54 -16.44 46.47
N PHE A 31 -7.41 -16.81 47.08
CA PHE A 31 -6.09 -16.71 46.47
C PHE A 31 -5.85 -17.70 45.30
N PRO A 32 -6.05 -19.02 45.45
CA PRO A 32 -5.91 -19.96 44.33
C PRO A 32 -6.90 -19.68 43.19
N ARG A 33 -8.10 -19.18 43.51
CA ARG A 33 -9.12 -18.80 42.51
C ARG A 33 -8.67 -17.62 41.66
N ALA A 34 -8.13 -16.58 42.30
CA ALA A 34 -7.57 -15.43 41.62
C ALA A 34 -6.45 -15.84 40.65
N ILE A 35 -5.58 -16.77 41.07
CA ILE A 35 -4.50 -17.29 40.24
C ILE A 35 -5.04 -18.03 39.01
N ILE A 36 -6.02 -18.92 39.18
CA ILE A 36 -6.64 -19.66 38.07
C ILE A 36 -7.29 -18.70 37.06
N LEU A 37 -8.04 -17.71 37.54
CA LEU A 37 -8.69 -16.69 36.72
C LEU A 37 -7.67 -15.90 35.87
N ILE A 38 -6.55 -15.48 36.47
CA ILE A 38 -5.48 -14.77 35.75
C ILE A 38 -4.86 -15.67 34.67
N TYR A 39 -4.56 -16.93 34.98
CA TYR A 39 -3.99 -17.86 34.00
C TYR A 39 -4.93 -18.10 32.82
N LEU A 40 -6.24 -18.25 33.06
CA LEU A 40 -7.23 -18.43 32.00
C LEU A 40 -7.33 -17.22 31.08
N VAL A 41 -7.24 -15.99 31.61
CA VAL A 41 -7.19 -14.76 30.80
C VAL A 41 -5.92 -14.72 29.95
N ILE A 42 -4.76 -15.02 30.55
CA ILE A 42 -3.46 -14.96 29.87
C ILE A 42 -3.32 -16.04 28.80
N ALA A 43 -3.96 -17.20 28.95
CA ALA A 43 -3.84 -18.33 28.02
C ALA A 43 -4.16 -17.98 26.56
N PHE A 44 -5.06 -17.01 26.33
CA PHE A 44 -5.44 -16.58 24.98
C PHE A 44 -4.63 -15.36 24.47
N SER A 45 -3.83 -14.72 25.31
CA SER A 45 -3.04 -13.54 24.93
C SER A 45 -1.99 -13.79 23.82
N PRO A 46 -1.36 -14.98 23.67
CA PRO A 46 -0.39 -15.20 22.59
C PRO A 46 -1.02 -15.10 21.19
N PHE A 47 -2.28 -15.51 21.03
CA PHE A 47 -2.96 -15.48 19.73
C PHE A 47 -3.12 -14.06 19.21
N GLY A 48 -3.63 -13.18 20.06
CA GLY A 48 -3.72 -11.77 19.72
C GLY A 48 -2.34 -11.14 19.50
N TYR A 49 -1.39 -11.37 20.42
CA TYR A 49 -0.02 -10.84 20.35
C TYR A 49 0.66 -11.11 18.99
N TYR A 50 0.66 -12.37 18.55
CA TYR A 50 1.28 -12.74 17.27
C TYR A 50 0.48 -12.21 16.08
N LEU A 51 -0.85 -12.25 16.13
CA LEU A 51 -1.71 -11.70 15.09
C LEU A 51 -1.42 -10.23 14.84
N ALA A 52 -1.37 -9.42 15.91
CA ALA A 52 -1.12 -7.99 15.81
C ALA A 52 0.28 -7.71 15.25
N ILE A 53 1.30 -8.47 15.67
CA ILE A 53 2.66 -8.35 15.13
C ILE A 53 2.70 -8.66 13.63
N HIS A 54 2.08 -9.77 13.19
CA HIS A 54 2.11 -10.16 11.79
C HIS A 54 1.39 -9.14 10.89
N ILE A 55 0.19 -8.69 11.28
CA ILE A 55 -0.58 -7.69 10.51
C ILE A 55 0.20 -6.37 10.42
N VAL A 56 0.79 -5.91 11.52
CA VAL A 56 1.52 -4.65 11.53
C VAL A 56 2.86 -4.79 10.81
N ALA A 57 3.49 -5.97 10.82
CA ALA A 57 4.68 -6.24 10.01
C ALA A 57 4.38 -6.21 8.51
N GLU A 58 3.22 -6.73 8.06
CA GLU A 58 2.78 -6.61 6.67
C GLU A 58 2.47 -5.16 6.27
N LYS A 59 1.88 -4.38 7.20
CA LYS A 59 1.65 -2.93 7.02
C LYS A 59 2.98 -2.16 6.95
N GLU A 60 3.94 -2.47 7.82
CA GLU A 60 5.28 -1.87 7.84
C GLU A 60 6.04 -2.14 6.54
N ARG A 61 5.88 -3.33 5.97
CA ARG A 61 6.44 -3.70 4.65
C ARG A 61 5.62 -3.20 3.46
N LYS A 62 4.51 -2.48 3.68
CA LYS A 62 3.58 -1.96 2.66
C LYS A 62 2.96 -3.05 1.78
N LEU A 63 2.98 -4.30 2.24
CA LEU A 63 2.46 -5.44 1.49
C LEU A 63 0.94 -5.32 1.32
N LYS A 64 0.22 -4.94 2.39
CA LYS A 64 -1.24 -4.70 2.34
C LYS A 64 -1.60 -3.67 1.26
N GLU A 65 -0.91 -2.53 1.23
CA GLU A 65 -1.17 -1.45 0.27
C GLU A 65 -0.89 -1.91 -1.17
N PHE A 66 0.21 -2.62 -1.39
CA PHE A 66 0.54 -3.18 -2.71
C PHE A 66 -0.48 -4.21 -3.20
N LEU A 67 -0.92 -5.11 -2.32
CA LEU A 67 -1.98 -6.06 -2.64
C LEU A 67 -3.29 -5.35 -3.02
N LYS A 68 -3.63 -4.26 -2.34
CA LYS A 68 -4.80 -3.42 -2.72
C LYS A 68 -4.65 -2.81 -4.11
N ILE A 69 -3.45 -2.34 -4.49
CA ILE A 69 -3.17 -1.82 -5.84
C ILE A 69 -3.38 -2.91 -6.89
N LEU A 70 -2.97 -4.15 -6.60
CA LEU A 70 -3.13 -5.30 -7.49
C LEU A 70 -4.59 -5.80 -7.61
N GLY A 71 -5.55 -5.12 -6.96
CA GLY A 71 -6.97 -5.45 -7.03
C GLY A 71 -7.47 -6.38 -5.92
N LEU A 72 -6.70 -6.56 -4.83
CA LEU A 72 -7.19 -7.30 -3.67
C LEU A 72 -8.31 -6.55 -2.94
N HIS A 73 -9.40 -7.24 -2.65
CA HIS A 73 -10.45 -6.71 -1.77
C HIS A 73 -10.00 -6.66 -0.30
N ASP A 74 -10.25 -5.52 0.37
CA ASP A 74 -9.95 -5.31 1.79
C ASP A 74 -10.57 -6.38 2.69
N THR A 75 -11.81 -6.77 2.40
CA THR A 75 -12.50 -7.81 3.17
C THR A 75 -11.85 -9.18 3.02
N ALA A 76 -11.27 -9.49 1.86
CA ALA A 76 -10.59 -10.76 1.63
C ALA A 76 -9.31 -10.86 2.46
N PHE A 77 -8.58 -9.75 2.59
CA PHE A 77 -7.39 -9.64 3.43
C PHE A 77 -7.72 -9.92 4.91
N TRP A 78 -8.69 -9.18 5.47
CA TRP A 78 -9.05 -9.32 6.89
C TRP A 78 -9.68 -10.68 7.21
N LEU A 79 -10.57 -11.17 6.34
CA LEU A 79 -11.23 -12.46 6.56
C LEU A 79 -10.25 -13.64 6.52
N SER A 80 -9.18 -13.54 5.74
CA SER A 80 -8.10 -14.54 5.74
C SER A 80 -7.44 -14.67 7.12
N TRP A 81 -7.07 -13.55 7.75
CA TRP A 81 -6.49 -13.53 9.10
C TRP A 81 -7.48 -14.02 10.16
N VAL A 82 -8.71 -13.53 10.12
CA VAL A 82 -9.77 -13.94 11.07
C VAL A 82 -10.01 -15.44 10.98
N LEU A 83 -10.19 -16.00 9.78
CA LEU A 83 -10.46 -17.43 9.61
C LEU A 83 -9.31 -18.30 10.13
N LEU A 84 -8.06 -17.91 9.86
CA LEU A 84 -6.89 -18.61 10.38
C LEU A 84 -6.88 -18.63 11.91
N TYR A 85 -7.02 -17.48 12.57
CA TYR A 85 -6.92 -17.43 14.02
C TYR A 85 -8.15 -18.00 14.73
N VAL A 86 -9.35 -17.84 14.19
CA VAL A 86 -10.56 -18.50 14.70
C VAL A 86 -10.40 -20.02 14.64
N SER A 87 -9.77 -20.57 13.59
CA SER A 87 -9.50 -22.01 13.52
C SER A 87 -8.50 -22.49 14.58
N LEU A 88 -7.46 -21.71 14.88
CA LEU A 88 -6.49 -22.00 15.94
C LEU A 88 -7.14 -21.90 17.33
N ILE A 89 -7.93 -20.86 17.56
CA ILE A 89 -8.70 -20.68 18.80
C ILE A 89 -9.67 -21.82 18.98
N PHE A 90 -10.39 -22.25 17.95
CA PHE A 90 -11.33 -23.37 18.03
C PHE A 90 -10.65 -24.63 18.57
N VAL A 91 -9.47 -24.98 18.03
CA VAL A 91 -8.70 -26.15 18.50
C VAL A 91 -8.24 -25.96 19.96
N MET A 92 -7.77 -24.77 20.32
CA MET A 92 -7.29 -24.48 21.66
C MET A 92 -8.40 -24.42 22.70
N SER A 93 -9.57 -23.89 22.36
CA SER A 93 -10.75 -23.85 23.23
C SER A 93 -11.28 -25.26 23.47
N ILE A 94 -11.26 -26.16 22.48
CA ILE A 94 -11.58 -27.59 22.70
C ILE A 94 -10.60 -28.21 23.68
N LEU A 95 -9.30 -28.03 23.45
CA LEU A 95 -8.25 -28.58 24.30
C LEU A 95 -8.39 -28.08 25.75
N MET A 96 -8.56 -26.77 25.93
CA MET A 96 -8.75 -26.15 27.24
C MET A 96 -10.03 -26.60 27.93
N ALA A 97 -11.13 -26.75 27.21
CA ALA A 97 -12.39 -27.25 27.78
C ALA A 97 -12.25 -28.70 28.27
N VAL A 98 -11.62 -29.58 27.47
CA VAL A 98 -11.36 -30.97 27.86
C VAL A 98 -10.46 -31.01 29.10
N ILE A 99 -9.38 -30.23 29.14
CA ILE A 99 -8.50 -30.15 30.32
C ILE A 99 -9.28 -29.63 31.53
N ALA A 100 -10.10 -28.61 31.36
CA ALA A 100 -10.84 -27.99 32.46
C ALA A 100 -11.89 -28.92 33.08
N THR A 101 -12.55 -29.78 32.27
CA THR A 101 -13.49 -30.79 32.76
C THR A 101 -12.85 -32.10 33.21
N ALA A 102 -11.70 -32.48 32.64
CA ALA A 102 -10.99 -33.71 33.02
C ALA A 102 -10.09 -33.50 34.26
N SER A 103 -9.64 -32.28 34.49
CA SER A 103 -8.99 -31.89 35.74
C SER A 103 -10.04 -31.58 36.81
N SER A 104 -9.62 -31.53 38.06
CA SER A 104 -10.48 -31.14 39.20
C SER A 104 -10.86 -29.65 39.21
N LEU A 105 -10.79 -28.95 38.07
CA LEU A 105 -11.14 -27.53 37.96
C LEU A 105 -12.66 -27.34 37.84
N PHE A 106 -13.32 -28.08 36.93
CA PHE A 106 -14.78 -28.04 36.75
C PHE A 106 -15.38 -29.43 36.46
N PRO A 107 -15.37 -30.36 37.43
CA PRO A 107 -15.80 -31.74 37.22
C PRO A 107 -17.30 -31.92 36.93
N GLN A 108 -18.18 -31.07 37.48
CA GLN A 108 -19.64 -31.18 37.32
C GLN A 108 -20.18 -30.36 36.14
N SER A 109 -19.39 -29.41 35.65
CA SER A 109 -19.78 -28.53 34.55
C SER A 109 -19.72 -29.23 33.19
N SER A 110 -20.63 -28.85 32.29
CA SER A 110 -20.66 -29.43 30.95
C SER A 110 -19.51 -28.90 30.06
N ALA A 111 -18.74 -29.82 29.46
CA ALA A 111 -17.60 -29.48 28.61
C ALA A 111 -17.97 -28.56 27.44
N PHE A 112 -19.19 -28.68 26.91
CA PHE A 112 -19.66 -27.83 25.81
C PHE A 112 -19.88 -26.38 26.24
N VAL A 113 -20.45 -26.12 27.43
CA VAL A 113 -20.69 -24.76 27.93
C VAL A 113 -19.36 -24.06 28.22
N ILE A 114 -18.41 -24.77 28.82
CA ILE A 114 -17.05 -24.28 29.05
C ILE A 114 -16.33 -24.01 27.72
N PHE A 115 -16.43 -24.93 26.76
CA PHE A 115 -15.91 -24.74 25.41
C PHE A 115 -16.48 -23.47 24.75
N LEU A 116 -17.79 -23.27 24.82
CA LEU A 116 -18.45 -22.11 24.23
C LEU A 116 -17.96 -20.81 24.85
N LEU A 117 -17.81 -20.77 26.17
CA LEU A 117 -17.28 -19.61 26.90
C LEU A 117 -15.83 -19.29 26.46
N PHE A 118 -14.94 -20.29 26.44
CA PHE A 118 -13.55 -20.12 26.00
C PHE A 118 -13.44 -19.75 24.52
N PHE A 119 -14.29 -20.32 23.66
CA PHE A 119 -14.30 -20.02 22.23
C PHE A 119 -14.72 -18.58 21.97
N LEU A 120 -15.82 -18.11 22.58
CA LEU A 120 -16.30 -16.74 22.42
C LEU A 120 -15.29 -15.72 22.99
N TYR A 121 -14.65 -16.01 24.12
CA TYR A 121 -13.59 -15.16 24.65
C TYR A 121 -12.38 -15.08 23.70
N GLY A 122 -11.92 -16.22 23.17
CA GLY A 122 -10.81 -16.24 22.21
C GLY A 122 -11.12 -15.44 20.94
N VAL A 123 -12.32 -15.59 20.39
CA VAL A 123 -12.79 -14.81 19.22
C VAL A 123 -12.82 -13.31 19.52
N SER A 124 -13.40 -12.93 20.66
CA SER A 124 -13.47 -11.52 21.07
C SER A 124 -12.09 -10.92 21.32
N SER A 125 -11.17 -11.68 21.91
CA SER A 125 -9.78 -11.27 22.14
C SER A 125 -9.03 -11.01 20.83
N VAL A 126 -9.24 -11.86 19.82
CA VAL A 126 -8.69 -11.63 18.47
C VAL A 126 -9.27 -10.38 17.82
N PHE A 127 -10.58 -10.12 17.93
CA PHE A 127 -11.15 -8.89 17.39
C PHE A 127 -10.67 -7.63 18.14
N PHE A 128 -10.45 -7.73 19.45
CA PHE A 128 -9.79 -6.68 20.23
C PHE A 128 -8.36 -6.40 19.70
N ALA A 129 -7.57 -7.44 19.43
CA ALA A 129 -6.25 -7.30 18.82
C ALA A 129 -6.33 -6.60 17.45
N LEU A 130 -7.26 -7.03 16.58
CA LEU A 130 -7.49 -6.41 15.27
C LEU A 130 -7.85 -4.93 15.38
N MET A 131 -8.67 -4.55 16.37
CA MET A 131 -9.05 -3.16 16.63
C MET A 131 -7.83 -2.28 16.97
N LEU A 132 -6.82 -2.82 17.65
CA LEU A 132 -5.61 -2.08 18.00
C LEU A 132 -4.65 -1.89 16.81
N THR A 133 -4.62 -2.83 15.86
CA THR A 133 -3.64 -2.80 14.74
C THR A 133 -3.59 -1.50 13.92
N PRO A 134 -4.68 -0.78 13.61
CA PRO A 134 -4.62 0.42 12.78
C PRO A 134 -3.89 1.58 13.47
N LEU A 135 -3.87 1.62 14.81
CA LEU A 135 -3.29 2.70 15.62
C LEU A 135 -1.75 2.72 15.58
N PHE A 136 -1.13 1.60 15.20
CA PHE A 136 0.31 1.45 15.25
C PHE A 136 0.94 1.37 13.86
N LYS A 137 2.16 1.90 13.78
CA LYS A 137 3.01 1.87 12.57
C LYS A 137 4.14 0.85 12.64
N LYS A 138 4.51 0.39 13.84
CA LYS A 138 5.69 -0.44 14.10
C LYS A 138 5.26 -1.74 14.78
N SER A 139 5.66 -2.87 14.20
CA SER A 139 5.23 -4.20 14.61
C SER A 139 5.60 -4.55 16.05
N LYS A 140 6.81 -4.22 16.49
CA LYS A 140 7.33 -4.58 17.83
C LYS A 140 6.53 -3.98 18.99
N HIS A 141 5.97 -2.78 18.83
CA HIS A 141 5.27 -2.10 19.93
C HIS A 141 3.85 -2.63 20.13
N VAL A 142 3.20 -3.13 19.07
CA VAL A 142 1.78 -3.49 19.11
C VAL A 142 1.55 -4.69 20.01
N GLY A 143 2.35 -5.75 19.82
CA GLY A 143 2.22 -6.95 20.64
C GLY A 143 2.45 -6.64 22.13
N ILE A 144 3.44 -5.82 22.48
CA ILE A 144 3.71 -5.44 23.87
C ILE A 144 2.52 -4.68 24.46
N VAL A 145 1.97 -3.71 23.73
CA VAL A 145 0.82 -2.91 24.21
C VAL A 145 -0.41 -3.79 24.35
N GLU A 146 -0.65 -4.70 23.42
CA GLU A 146 -1.78 -5.61 23.47
C GLU A 146 -1.70 -6.59 24.65
N PHE A 147 -0.52 -7.18 24.89
CA PHE A 147 -0.27 -8.04 26.03
C PHE A 147 -0.48 -7.27 27.35
N LEU A 148 0.09 -6.06 27.44
CA LEU A 148 -0.08 -5.21 28.63
C LEU A 148 -1.54 -4.81 28.84
N ALA A 149 -2.26 -4.44 27.78
CA ALA A 149 -3.68 -4.10 27.84
C ALA A 149 -4.51 -5.29 28.35
N THR A 150 -4.22 -6.50 27.85
CA THR A 150 -4.88 -7.73 28.31
C THR A 150 -4.62 -7.97 29.81
N LEU A 151 -3.40 -7.74 30.30
CA LEU A 151 -3.06 -7.89 31.71
C LEU A 151 -3.75 -6.84 32.59
N VAL A 152 -3.73 -5.57 32.17
CA VAL A 152 -4.37 -4.47 32.91
C VAL A 152 -5.89 -4.67 32.98
N PHE A 153 -6.54 -4.97 31.86
CA PHE A 153 -7.98 -5.23 31.86
C PHE A 153 -8.35 -6.53 32.56
N GLY A 154 -7.49 -7.55 32.51
CA GLY A 154 -7.63 -8.75 33.32
C GLY A 154 -7.58 -8.45 34.82
N PHE A 155 -6.65 -7.59 35.26
CA PHE A 155 -6.59 -7.16 36.67
C PHE A 155 -7.82 -6.34 37.07
N VAL A 156 -8.31 -5.45 36.21
CA VAL A 156 -9.57 -4.72 36.46
C VAL A 156 -10.74 -5.70 36.59
N GLY A 157 -10.84 -6.69 35.71
CA GLY A 157 -11.84 -7.76 35.81
C GLY A 157 -11.73 -8.58 37.09
N LEU A 158 -10.51 -8.86 37.56
CA LEU A 158 -10.28 -9.56 38.82
C LEU A 158 -10.80 -8.76 40.02
N ASN A 159 -10.57 -7.44 40.03
CA ASN A 159 -11.09 -6.57 41.08
C ASN A 159 -12.63 -6.55 41.09
N ILE A 160 -13.29 -6.63 39.92
CA ILE A 160 -14.76 -6.75 39.85
C ILE A 160 -15.25 -8.04 40.52
N VAL A 161 -14.52 -9.14 40.34
CA VAL A 161 -14.92 -10.46 40.87
C VAL A 161 -14.60 -10.59 42.37
N LEU A 162 -13.48 -10.04 42.85
CA LEU A 162 -13.04 -10.19 44.23
C LEU A 162 -13.64 -9.18 45.21
N LEU A 163 -14.13 -8.02 44.73
CA LEU A 163 -14.74 -7.00 45.58
C LEU A 163 -16.25 -7.24 45.68
N GLU A 164 -16.72 -7.68 46.85
CA GLU A 164 -18.14 -7.96 47.12
C GLU A 164 -19.06 -6.74 46.91
N ASP A 165 -18.54 -5.51 47.10
CA ASP A 165 -19.28 -4.24 47.00
C ASP A 165 -19.13 -3.51 45.64
N PHE A 166 -18.76 -4.21 44.55
CA PHE A 166 -18.55 -3.53 43.28
C PHE A 166 -19.88 -2.99 42.68
N PRO A 167 -19.96 -1.69 42.32
CA PRO A 167 -21.20 -1.09 41.83
C PRO A 167 -21.65 -1.70 40.50
N LYS A 168 -22.90 -2.19 40.44
CA LYS A 168 -23.51 -2.81 39.25
C LYS A 168 -23.42 -1.93 37.99
N SER A 169 -23.47 -0.60 38.13
CA SER A 169 -23.34 0.34 37.02
C SER A 169 -21.96 0.29 36.36
N PHE A 170 -20.88 0.05 37.11
CA PHE A 170 -19.54 -0.05 36.55
C PHE A 170 -19.33 -1.34 35.76
N VAL A 171 -20.04 -2.42 36.09
CA VAL A 171 -20.02 -3.67 35.32
C VAL A 171 -20.50 -3.43 33.88
N TRP A 172 -21.54 -2.60 33.70
CA TRP A 172 -22.04 -2.22 32.38
C TRP A 172 -21.14 -1.23 31.63
N ILE A 173 -20.39 -0.38 32.35
CA ILE A 173 -19.42 0.55 31.75
C ILE A 173 -18.15 -0.20 31.30
N LEU A 174 -17.73 -1.21 32.06
CA LEU A 174 -16.56 -2.05 31.77
C LEU A 174 -16.90 -3.26 30.89
N SER A 175 -18.19 -3.50 30.63
CA SER A 175 -18.69 -4.54 29.73
C SER A 175 -18.04 -4.55 28.35
N PRO A 176 -17.72 -3.42 27.70
CA PRO A 176 -17.04 -3.43 26.40
C PRO A 176 -15.60 -3.95 26.44
N LEU A 177 -15.10 -4.45 27.58
CA LEU A 177 -13.79 -5.08 27.73
C LEU A 177 -13.98 -6.60 27.84
N CYS A 178 -13.62 -7.33 26.78
CA CYS A 178 -13.88 -8.77 26.72
C CYS A 178 -13.18 -9.58 27.83
N GLN A 179 -12.06 -9.09 28.37
CA GLN A 179 -11.35 -9.72 29.49
C GLN A 179 -12.18 -9.68 30.78
N CYS A 180 -12.90 -8.59 31.05
CA CYS A 180 -13.77 -8.46 32.22
C CYS A 180 -15.00 -9.36 32.09
N SER A 181 -15.64 -9.34 30.92
CA SER A 181 -16.82 -10.15 30.59
C SER A 181 -16.56 -11.65 30.72
N PHE A 182 -15.38 -12.08 30.26
CA PHE A 182 -14.92 -13.45 30.40
C PHE A 182 -14.67 -13.83 31.87
N LEU A 183 -14.00 -12.97 32.64
CA LEU A 183 -13.73 -13.21 34.06
C LEU A 183 -15.02 -13.36 34.87
N ILE A 184 -16.03 -12.52 34.62
CA ILE A 184 -17.36 -12.64 35.24
C ILE A 184 -18.00 -13.99 34.86
N GLY A 185 -17.89 -14.41 33.60
CA GLY A 185 -18.38 -15.71 33.14
C GLY A 185 -17.72 -16.89 33.83
N VAL A 186 -16.39 -16.90 33.96
CA VAL A 186 -15.66 -17.98 34.65
C VAL A 186 -15.95 -17.96 36.15
N ALA A 187 -16.02 -16.79 36.78
CA ALA A 187 -16.39 -16.67 38.19
C ALA A 187 -17.78 -17.24 38.47
N GLN A 188 -18.74 -17.04 37.55
CA GLN A 188 -20.07 -17.66 37.66
C GLN A 188 -20.01 -19.19 37.52
N VAL A 189 -19.18 -19.72 36.63
CA VAL A 189 -18.98 -21.18 36.51
C VAL A 189 -18.38 -21.73 37.82
N MET A 190 -17.38 -21.05 38.40
CA MET A 190 -16.80 -21.44 39.70
C MET A 190 -17.84 -21.41 40.81
N HIS A 191 -18.68 -20.37 40.86
CA HIS A 191 -19.77 -20.28 41.83
C HIS A 191 -20.75 -21.45 41.68
N LEU A 192 -21.19 -21.78 40.47
CA LEU A 192 -22.11 -22.92 40.27
C LEU A 192 -21.48 -24.27 40.61
N GLU A 193 -20.17 -24.41 40.46
CA GLU A 193 -19.42 -25.60 40.85
C GLU A 193 -19.34 -25.75 42.37
N ASP A 194 -19.22 -24.64 43.12
CA ASP A 194 -19.19 -24.65 44.59
C ASP A 194 -20.50 -25.15 45.22
N TYR A 195 -21.63 -24.92 44.55
CA TYR A 195 -22.95 -25.44 44.97
C TYR A 195 -23.27 -26.83 44.40
N GLU A 196 -22.29 -27.51 43.78
CA GLU A 196 -22.40 -28.84 43.14
C GLU A 196 -23.42 -28.94 41.98
N ASP A 197 -24.06 -27.85 41.57
CA ASP A 197 -25.02 -27.81 40.47
C ASP A 197 -24.34 -27.82 39.08
N GLY A 198 -23.10 -27.30 39.01
CA GLY A 198 -22.29 -27.20 37.81
C GLY A 198 -22.89 -26.29 36.71
N ALA A 199 -22.05 -25.88 35.75
CA ALA A 199 -22.52 -25.14 34.58
C ALA A 199 -23.13 -26.08 33.52
N THR A 200 -24.42 -26.34 33.64
CA THR A 200 -25.22 -27.11 32.67
C THR A 200 -26.20 -26.20 31.92
N PHE A 201 -26.68 -26.63 30.75
CA PHE A 201 -27.65 -25.86 29.95
C PHE A 201 -28.94 -25.49 30.69
N ALA A 202 -29.35 -26.30 31.66
CA ALA A 202 -30.53 -26.05 32.49
C ALA A 202 -30.32 -24.88 33.47
N ASN A 203 -29.08 -24.72 33.98
CA ASN A 203 -28.72 -23.76 35.02
C ASN A 203 -27.99 -22.52 34.49
N ILE A 204 -27.97 -22.29 33.18
CA ILE A 204 -27.33 -21.11 32.54
C ILE A 204 -27.88 -19.78 33.08
N ASN A 205 -29.14 -19.77 33.52
CA ASN A 205 -29.81 -18.58 34.04
C ASN A 205 -29.76 -18.47 35.58
N ALA A 206 -29.14 -19.44 36.26
CA ALA A 206 -29.07 -19.47 37.71
C ALA A 206 -27.89 -18.63 38.24
N GLY A 207 -28.10 -17.96 39.38
CA GLY A 207 -27.09 -17.19 40.12
C GLY A 207 -27.19 -15.67 39.99
N PRO A 208 -26.31 -14.92 40.69
CA PRO A 208 -26.36 -13.46 40.77
C PRO A 208 -26.04 -12.77 39.44
N TYR A 209 -25.18 -13.38 38.63
CA TYR A 209 -24.83 -12.94 37.29
C TYR A 209 -25.02 -14.11 36.31
N PRO A 210 -26.18 -14.25 35.64
CA PRO A 210 -26.44 -15.34 34.71
C PRO A 210 -25.34 -15.52 33.65
N LEU A 211 -24.90 -16.75 33.44
CA LEU A 211 -23.88 -17.10 32.43
C LEU A 211 -24.35 -16.74 31.01
N CYS A 212 -25.67 -16.72 30.76
CA CYS A 212 -26.23 -16.26 29.48
C CYS A 212 -25.78 -14.83 29.15
N ILE A 213 -25.74 -13.95 30.16
CA ILE A 213 -25.40 -12.53 29.96
C ILE A 213 -23.95 -12.40 29.53
N SER A 214 -23.02 -13.13 30.15
CA SER A 214 -21.60 -13.07 29.76
C SER A 214 -21.36 -13.62 28.35
N LEU A 215 -22.05 -14.68 27.95
CA LEU A 215 -21.97 -15.22 26.58
C LEU A 215 -22.51 -14.23 25.54
N VAL A 216 -23.67 -13.62 25.78
CA VAL A 216 -24.25 -12.59 24.88
C VAL A 216 -23.33 -11.38 24.79
N LEU A 217 -22.76 -10.96 25.90
CA LEU A 217 -21.90 -9.79 25.99
C LEU A 217 -20.57 -10.00 25.26
N LEU A 218 -19.97 -11.20 25.33
CA LEU A 218 -18.79 -11.56 24.51
C LEU A 218 -19.09 -11.56 23.00
N VAL A 219 -20.30 -11.94 22.59
CA VAL A 219 -20.72 -11.85 21.18
C VAL A 219 -20.88 -10.39 20.76
N LEU A 220 -21.48 -9.56 21.61
CA LEU A 220 -21.62 -8.13 21.35
C LEU A 220 -20.26 -7.42 21.29
N ASP A 221 -19.33 -7.74 22.19
CA ASP A 221 -17.95 -7.24 22.20
C ASP A 221 -17.24 -7.61 20.89
N SER A 222 -17.38 -8.86 20.44
CA SER A 222 -16.82 -9.33 19.18
C SER A 222 -17.30 -8.50 17.98
N ILE A 223 -18.61 -8.25 17.90
CA ILE A 223 -19.22 -7.44 16.83
C ILE A 223 -18.75 -5.98 16.94
N PHE A 224 -18.73 -5.44 18.16
CA PHE A 224 -18.31 -4.07 18.42
C PHE A 224 -16.85 -3.84 17.99
N TYR A 225 -15.91 -4.68 18.43
CA TYR A 225 -14.51 -4.58 18.05
C TYR A 225 -14.30 -4.74 16.56
N LEU A 226 -15.04 -5.64 15.90
CA LEU A 226 -14.97 -5.78 14.44
C LEU A 226 -15.42 -4.51 13.71
N LEU A 227 -16.54 -3.91 14.13
CA LEU A 227 -17.04 -2.65 13.56
C LEU A 227 -16.05 -1.50 13.78
N VAL A 228 -15.51 -1.38 14.98
CA VAL A 228 -14.49 -0.37 15.31
C VAL A 228 -13.22 -0.63 14.49
N ALA A 229 -12.75 -1.87 14.36
CA ALA A 229 -11.57 -2.20 13.55
C ALA A 229 -11.75 -1.79 12.08
N VAL A 230 -12.91 -2.11 11.48
CA VAL A 230 -13.22 -1.72 10.10
C VAL A 230 -13.33 -0.20 9.95
N TYR A 231 -13.93 0.48 10.94
CA TYR A 231 -14.01 1.95 10.95
C TYR A 231 -12.62 2.59 11.07
N LEU A 232 -11.80 2.13 12.01
CA LEU A 232 -10.46 2.66 12.24
C LEU A 232 -9.54 2.40 11.03
N ASP A 233 -9.63 1.25 10.34
CA ASP A 233 -8.85 0.99 9.12
C ASP A 233 -9.22 1.92 7.96
N GLN A 234 -10.45 2.45 7.93
CA GLN A 234 -10.89 3.41 6.91
C GLN A 234 -10.55 4.86 7.27
N VAL A 235 -10.52 5.19 8.57
CA VAL A 235 -10.34 6.57 9.05
C VAL A 235 -8.89 6.89 9.39
N ILE A 236 -8.16 5.95 9.99
CA ILE A 236 -6.76 6.11 10.38
C ILE A 236 -5.88 5.74 9.19
N PRO A 237 -5.15 6.71 8.62
CA PRO A 237 -4.36 6.45 7.42
C PRO A 237 -3.16 5.54 7.72
N GLY A 238 -2.87 4.63 6.78
CA GLY A 238 -1.51 4.15 6.53
C GLY A 238 -0.61 5.29 6.00
N GLU A 239 0.65 5.02 5.71
CA GLU A 239 1.50 6.03 5.04
C GLU A 239 1.00 6.31 3.60
N PHE A 240 0.29 5.34 3.00
CA PHE A 240 -0.31 5.47 1.69
C PHE A 240 -1.77 4.96 1.71
N GLY A 241 -2.60 5.51 0.83
CA GLY A 241 -4.02 5.18 0.68
C GLY A 241 -4.93 6.41 0.64
N LEU A 242 -6.10 6.26 0.01
CA LEU A 242 -7.13 7.29 -0.05
C LEU A 242 -7.83 7.40 1.32
N ARG A 243 -7.64 8.52 2.02
CA ARG A 243 -8.26 8.80 3.33
C ARG A 243 -9.76 9.00 3.17
N ARG A 244 -10.58 8.28 3.95
CA ARG A 244 -11.99 8.65 4.15
C ARG A 244 -12.09 9.64 5.30
N THR A 245 -12.95 10.65 5.15
CA THR A 245 -13.25 11.59 6.25
C THR A 245 -13.99 10.84 7.37
N PRO A 246 -13.78 11.16 8.66
CA PRO A 246 -14.40 10.44 9.78
C PRO A 246 -15.93 10.28 9.66
N PHE A 247 -16.61 11.31 9.13
CA PHE A 247 -18.06 11.31 8.90
C PHE A 247 -18.46 10.93 7.46
N PHE A 248 -17.70 10.06 6.79
CA PHE A 248 -17.98 9.70 5.38
C PHE A 248 -19.37 9.07 5.21
N PHE A 249 -19.86 8.32 6.20
CA PHE A 249 -21.16 7.64 6.15
C PHE A 249 -22.35 8.60 6.11
N MET A 250 -22.16 9.87 6.50
CA MET A 250 -23.19 10.92 6.40
C MET A 250 -23.16 11.68 5.08
N LYS A 251 -22.16 11.46 4.22
CA LYS A 251 -22.07 12.16 2.93
C LYS A 251 -22.97 11.47 1.90
N PRO A 252 -23.81 12.22 1.15
CA PRO A 252 -24.63 11.67 0.07
C PRO A 252 -23.80 10.94 -1.00
N SER A 253 -22.56 11.37 -1.20
CA SER A 253 -21.59 10.75 -2.12
C SER A 253 -21.21 9.32 -1.78
N PHE A 254 -21.43 8.86 -0.54
CA PHE A 254 -21.21 7.46 -0.15
C PHE A 254 -22.37 6.56 -0.58
N TRP A 255 -23.60 7.08 -0.54
CA TRP A 255 -24.82 6.32 -0.81
C TRP A 255 -25.28 6.42 -2.27
N SER A 256 -24.89 7.49 -2.99
CA SER A 256 -25.27 7.72 -4.37
C SER A 256 -24.06 7.67 -5.30
N LYS A 257 -24.08 6.74 -6.25
CA LYS A 257 -23.09 6.65 -7.34
C LYS A 257 -23.53 7.55 -8.47
N HIS A 258 -23.05 8.78 -8.49
CA HIS A 258 -23.21 9.65 -9.66
C HIS A 258 -21.96 9.56 -10.53
N ARG A 259 -22.10 9.02 -11.73
CA ARG A 259 -21.01 8.92 -12.71
C ARG A 259 -20.80 10.30 -13.32
N LYS A 260 -19.65 10.93 -13.07
CA LYS A 260 -19.35 12.28 -13.58
C LYS A 260 -18.56 12.18 -14.88
N ASN A 261 -18.84 13.08 -15.82
CA ASN A 261 -18.16 13.12 -17.11
C ASN A 261 -17.01 14.14 -17.03
N TYR A 262 -15.77 13.67 -17.08
CA TYR A 262 -14.61 14.50 -16.74
C TYR A 262 -13.93 15.20 -17.93
N LYS A 263 -14.47 15.03 -19.14
CA LYS A 263 -13.96 15.71 -20.34
C LYS A 263 -14.10 17.23 -20.27
N GLU A 264 -15.22 17.73 -19.73
CA GLU A 264 -15.51 19.18 -19.64
C GLU A 264 -14.57 19.94 -18.70
N LEU A 265 -14.12 19.32 -17.60
CA LEU A 265 -13.17 19.92 -16.65
C LEU A 265 -11.74 20.06 -17.22
N TYR A 266 -11.41 19.32 -18.27
CA TYR A 266 -10.08 19.38 -18.90
C TYR A 266 -9.99 20.53 -19.90
N GLU A 267 -11.00 20.70 -20.75
CA GLU A 267 -11.05 21.77 -21.75
C GLU A 267 -11.11 23.16 -21.10
N SER A 268 -11.80 23.31 -19.95
CA SER A 268 -11.78 24.55 -19.18
C SER A 268 -10.40 24.88 -18.58
N SER A 269 -9.61 23.85 -18.24
CA SER A 269 -8.29 24.02 -17.59
C SER A 269 -7.17 24.36 -18.58
N ILE A 270 -7.23 23.87 -19.82
CA ILE A 270 -6.23 24.18 -20.87
C ILE A 270 -6.40 25.61 -21.40
N ASN A 271 -7.65 26.11 -21.47
CA ASN A 271 -7.94 27.45 -21.98
C ASN A 271 -7.29 28.59 -21.15
N GLY A 272 -6.81 28.30 -19.94
CA GLY A 272 -6.06 29.25 -19.10
C GLY A 272 -4.52 29.21 -19.24
N SER A 273 -3.92 28.24 -19.93
CA SER A 273 -2.46 28.05 -19.97
C SER A 273 -1.88 28.14 -21.38
N LEU A 274 -1.81 29.36 -21.92
CA LEU A 274 -1.32 29.68 -23.26
C LEU A 274 0.22 29.55 -23.45
N SER A 275 0.97 28.96 -22.50
CA SER A 275 2.45 28.86 -22.53
C SER A 275 3.04 27.48 -22.86
N PHE A 276 2.22 26.42 -23.02
CA PHE A 276 2.73 25.05 -23.21
C PHE A 276 3.30 24.75 -24.62
N SER A 277 3.00 25.59 -25.63
CA SER A 277 3.34 25.31 -27.03
C SER A 277 4.83 25.21 -27.31
N GLU A 278 5.69 25.88 -26.53
CA GLU A 278 7.13 25.78 -26.74
C GLU A 278 7.71 24.54 -26.05
N ILE A 279 7.18 24.17 -24.89
CA ILE A 279 7.76 23.16 -23.99
C ILE A 279 7.42 21.72 -24.43
N VAL A 280 6.32 21.55 -25.14
CA VAL A 280 5.73 20.26 -25.49
C VAL A 280 5.78 20.02 -26.99
N GLU A 281 6.31 18.88 -27.40
CA GLU A 281 6.27 18.42 -28.79
C GLU A 281 4.81 18.24 -29.25
N PRO A 282 4.43 18.80 -30.42
CA PRO A 282 3.08 18.64 -30.95
C PRO A 282 2.79 17.16 -31.21
N VAL A 283 1.57 16.75 -30.86
CA VAL A 283 1.15 15.35 -30.94
C VAL A 283 0.75 15.02 -32.38
N PRO A 284 1.26 13.94 -32.98
CA PRO A 284 0.82 13.51 -34.31
C PRO A 284 -0.68 13.22 -34.35
N SER A 285 -1.33 13.47 -35.47
CA SER A 285 -2.79 13.25 -35.65
C SER A 285 -3.23 11.82 -35.34
N GLU A 286 -2.36 10.83 -35.53
CA GLU A 286 -2.61 9.41 -35.22
C GLU A 286 -2.89 9.11 -33.74
N PHE A 287 -2.49 10.02 -32.84
CA PHE A 287 -2.63 9.88 -31.39
C PHE A 287 -3.77 10.73 -30.80
N GLN A 288 -4.43 11.56 -31.59
CA GLN A 288 -5.60 12.31 -31.15
C GLN A 288 -6.74 11.35 -30.79
N GLY A 289 -7.30 11.48 -29.58
CA GLY A 289 -8.35 10.60 -29.06
C GLY A 289 -7.85 9.26 -28.49
N LYS A 290 -6.53 9.02 -28.47
CA LYS A 290 -5.89 7.88 -27.79
C LYS A 290 -5.26 8.29 -26.45
N GLU A 291 -5.72 9.38 -25.84
CA GLU A 291 -5.23 9.79 -24.52
C GLU A 291 -5.72 8.80 -23.47
N ALA A 292 -4.80 8.01 -22.93
CA ALA A 292 -5.11 6.98 -21.96
C ALA A 292 -4.89 7.43 -20.52
N ILE A 293 -3.93 8.32 -20.25
CA ILE A 293 -3.76 8.96 -18.95
C ILE A 293 -3.73 10.46 -19.17
N ARG A 294 -4.61 11.20 -18.47
CA ARG A 294 -4.64 12.66 -18.50
C ARG A 294 -4.30 13.20 -17.12
N ILE A 295 -3.30 14.06 -17.06
CA ILE A 295 -2.82 14.72 -15.85
C ILE A 295 -3.13 16.21 -16.03
N SER A 296 -3.92 16.78 -15.12
CA SER A 296 -4.46 18.14 -15.28
C SER A 296 -4.25 18.94 -14.01
N CYS A 297 -3.35 19.92 -14.10
CA CYS A 297 -3.03 20.87 -13.04
C CYS A 297 -2.68 20.23 -11.70
N VAL A 298 -2.03 19.07 -11.72
CA VAL A 298 -1.79 18.28 -10.50
C VAL A 298 -0.78 18.97 -9.61
N GLN A 299 -1.21 19.23 -8.37
CA GLN A 299 -0.37 19.75 -7.31
C GLN A 299 -0.31 18.77 -6.15
N LYS A 300 0.85 18.69 -5.51
CA LYS A 300 1.01 17.87 -4.31
C LYS A 300 1.90 18.55 -3.29
N THR A 301 1.36 18.76 -2.10
CA THR A 301 2.04 19.35 -0.96
C THR A 301 2.09 18.38 0.21
N PHE A 302 3.25 18.25 0.83
CA PHE A 302 3.45 17.46 2.05
C PHE A 302 3.79 18.39 3.21
N ARG A 303 3.10 18.22 4.34
CA ARG A 303 3.38 18.96 5.57
C ARG A 303 4.14 18.05 6.53
N LYS A 304 5.39 18.40 6.87
CA LYS A 304 6.21 17.63 7.80
C LYS A 304 6.85 18.58 8.82
N LYS A 305 6.57 18.38 10.11
CA LYS A 305 7.18 19.12 11.23
C LYS A 305 7.13 20.67 11.10
N GLY A 306 6.07 21.21 10.51
CA GLY A 306 5.90 22.65 10.30
C GLY A 306 6.40 23.18 8.97
N GLU A 307 7.19 22.41 8.21
CA GLU A 307 7.61 22.75 6.86
C GLU A 307 6.61 22.19 5.83
N THR A 308 6.23 23.03 4.87
CA THR A 308 5.40 22.66 3.72
C THR A 308 6.28 22.47 2.50
N VAL A 309 6.47 21.22 2.08
CA VAL A 309 7.24 20.88 0.88
C VAL A 309 6.26 20.63 -0.26
N GLU A 310 6.35 21.45 -1.31
CA GLU A 310 5.63 21.22 -2.55
C GLU A 310 6.40 20.21 -3.41
N ALA A 311 5.84 19.02 -3.56
CA ALA A 311 6.45 17.95 -4.35
C ALA A 311 6.06 18.02 -5.84
N LEU A 312 4.87 18.55 -6.17
CA LEU A 312 4.40 18.74 -7.54
C LEU A 312 3.71 20.10 -7.65
N ARG A 313 4.01 20.84 -8.72
CA ARG A 313 3.55 22.20 -8.99
C ARG A 313 2.91 22.24 -10.39
N ASN A 314 1.59 22.24 -10.41
CA ASN A 314 0.74 22.44 -11.59
C ASN A 314 1.15 21.59 -12.82
N LEU A 315 1.35 20.28 -12.61
CA LEU A 315 1.72 19.37 -13.69
C LEU A 315 0.52 19.07 -14.59
N SER A 316 0.68 19.33 -15.90
CA SER A 316 -0.34 19.05 -16.92
C SER A 316 0.31 18.41 -18.14
N PHE A 317 -0.10 17.18 -18.49
CA PHE A 317 0.25 16.51 -19.74
C PHE A 317 -0.54 15.21 -19.94
N ASP A 318 -0.57 14.73 -21.18
CA ASP A 318 -1.25 13.50 -21.58
C ASP A 318 -0.28 12.39 -21.97
N ILE A 319 -0.71 11.15 -21.72
CA ILE A 319 -0.01 9.92 -22.08
C ILE A 319 -0.90 9.07 -22.97
N TYR A 320 -0.33 8.52 -24.03
CA TYR A 320 -1.07 7.93 -25.14
C TYR A 320 -0.98 6.40 -25.17
N GLU A 321 -2.04 5.77 -25.67
CA GLU A 321 -2.05 4.33 -25.93
C GLU A 321 -1.05 3.94 -27.02
N GLY A 322 -0.32 2.84 -26.81
CA GLY A 322 0.69 2.35 -27.74
C GLY A 322 2.03 3.05 -27.65
N GLN A 323 2.24 3.91 -26.65
CA GLN A 323 3.51 4.59 -26.38
C GLN A 323 4.11 4.17 -25.03
N ILE A 324 5.43 4.19 -24.98
CA ILE A 324 6.21 4.12 -23.76
C ILE A 324 6.65 5.54 -23.39
N THR A 325 6.25 6.00 -22.21
CA THR A 325 6.61 7.33 -21.70
C THR A 325 7.57 7.20 -20.52
N ALA A 326 8.74 7.84 -20.61
CA ALA A 326 9.70 7.93 -19.51
C ALA A 326 9.49 9.22 -18.70
N LEU A 327 9.49 9.11 -17.37
CA LEU A 327 9.57 10.22 -16.44
C LEU A 327 11.02 10.41 -16.00
N LEU A 328 11.60 11.57 -16.34
CA LEU A 328 12.99 11.94 -16.09
C LEU A 328 13.09 13.08 -15.09
N GLY A 329 14.23 13.17 -14.40
CA GLY A 329 14.47 14.15 -13.32
C GLY A 329 15.41 13.60 -12.26
N HIS A 330 16.06 14.46 -11.49
CA HIS A 330 16.91 14.04 -10.37
C HIS A 330 16.06 13.41 -9.24
N SER A 331 16.73 12.74 -8.30
CA SER A 331 16.09 12.22 -7.09
C SER A 331 15.51 13.36 -6.26
N GLY A 332 14.20 13.35 -6.00
CA GLY A 332 13.51 14.41 -5.26
C GLY A 332 12.71 15.41 -6.11
N THR A 333 12.73 15.28 -7.45
CA THR A 333 11.92 16.10 -8.38
C THR A 333 10.42 15.85 -8.35
N GLY A 334 9.98 14.78 -7.67
CA GLY A 334 8.56 14.41 -7.57
C GLY A 334 8.11 13.25 -8.46
N LYS A 335 9.00 12.59 -9.23
CA LYS A 335 8.67 11.40 -10.06
C LYS A 335 7.90 10.32 -9.31
N THR A 336 8.44 9.85 -8.18
CA THR A 336 7.80 8.85 -7.33
C THR A 336 6.50 9.36 -6.73
N THR A 337 6.39 10.66 -6.43
CA THR A 337 5.14 11.29 -5.98
C THR A 337 4.06 11.21 -7.06
N LEU A 338 4.40 11.56 -8.30
CA LEU A 338 3.49 11.44 -9.44
C LEU A 338 3.10 9.98 -9.67
N MET A 339 4.05 9.05 -9.61
CA MET A 339 3.77 7.61 -9.75
C MET A 339 2.82 7.10 -8.67
N ASN A 340 3.01 7.52 -7.42
CA ASN A 340 2.11 7.19 -6.31
C ASN A 340 0.70 7.77 -6.50
N ILE A 341 0.59 8.95 -7.11
CA ILE A 341 -0.71 9.51 -7.50
C ILE A 341 -1.35 8.64 -8.57
N LEU A 342 -0.63 8.32 -9.66
CA LEU A 342 -1.14 7.46 -10.74
C LEU A 342 -1.59 6.07 -10.23
N CYS A 343 -0.88 5.51 -9.25
CA CYS A 343 -1.21 4.22 -8.63
C CYS A 343 -2.36 4.30 -7.61
N GLY A 344 -2.93 5.49 -7.34
CA GLY A 344 -3.98 5.69 -6.33
C GLY A 344 -3.52 5.44 -4.89
N LEU A 345 -2.20 5.51 -4.65
CA LEU A 345 -1.59 5.44 -3.32
C LEU A 345 -1.64 6.79 -2.60
N CYS A 346 -1.67 7.89 -3.33
CA CYS A 346 -1.77 9.21 -2.75
C CYS A 346 -2.74 10.07 -3.57
N PRO A 347 -3.77 10.70 -2.96
CA PRO A 347 -4.57 11.65 -3.69
C PRO A 347 -3.75 12.91 -4.02
N PRO A 348 -4.01 13.58 -5.15
CA PRO A 348 -3.46 14.92 -5.40
C PRO A 348 -3.98 15.92 -4.35
N SER A 349 -3.21 16.97 -4.07
CA SER A 349 -3.67 18.09 -3.22
C SER A 349 -4.63 18.99 -3.99
N ASP A 350 -4.33 19.24 -5.26
CA ASP A 350 -5.18 19.96 -6.21
C ASP A 350 -4.98 19.39 -7.63
N GLY A 351 -5.90 19.71 -8.54
CA GLY A 351 -5.97 19.14 -9.88
C GLY A 351 -6.55 17.72 -9.90
N PHE A 352 -6.52 17.09 -11.07
CA PHE A 352 -7.06 15.74 -11.24
C PHE A 352 -6.24 14.89 -12.21
N VAL A 353 -6.36 13.57 -12.01
CA VAL A 353 -5.76 12.55 -12.87
C VAL A 353 -6.86 11.59 -13.30
N SER A 354 -6.89 11.26 -14.59
CA SER A 354 -7.78 10.24 -15.13
C SER A 354 -7.00 9.19 -15.94
N VAL A 355 -7.43 7.93 -15.85
CA VAL A 355 -6.89 6.77 -16.58
C VAL A 355 -8.04 6.11 -17.33
N TYR A 356 -8.01 6.10 -18.66
CA TYR A 356 -9.12 5.66 -19.53
C TYR A 356 -10.49 6.24 -19.13
N GLY A 357 -10.51 7.51 -18.71
CA GLY A 357 -11.72 8.20 -18.26
C GLY A 357 -12.10 7.98 -16.79
N HIS A 358 -11.38 7.12 -16.06
CA HIS A 358 -11.60 6.87 -14.63
C HIS A 358 -10.67 7.75 -13.77
N ARG A 359 -11.22 8.53 -12.84
CA ARG A 359 -10.47 9.37 -11.91
C ARG A 359 -9.80 8.55 -10.82
N VAL A 360 -8.51 8.82 -10.63
CA VAL A 360 -7.69 8.14 -9.63
C VAL A 360 -7.99 8.61 -8.20
N SER A 361 -8.50 9.84 -8.05
CA SER A 361 -8.89 10.43 -6.76
C SER A 361 -10.11 9.75 -6.13
N GLU A 362 -10.96 9.12 -6.94
CA GLU A 362 -12.22 8.53 -6.51
C GLU A 362 -12.07 7.03 -6.26
N ILE A 363 -12.49 6.56 -5.07
CA ILE A 363 -12.22 5.19 -4.62
C ILE A 363 -12.87 4.14 -5.53
N ASP A 364 -14.11 4.39 -5.97
CA ASP A 364 -14.87 3.43 -6.78
C ASP A 364 -14.28 3.30 -8.19
N GLU A 365 -13.93 4.42 -8.82
CA GLU A 365 -13.31 4.45 -10.14
C GLU A 365 -11.88 3.89 -10.11
N MET A 366 -11.15 4.10 -9.01
CA MET A 366 -9.82 3.53 -8.83
C MET A 366 -9.83 2.00 -8.80
N LEU A 367 -10.90 1.35 -8.34
CA LEU A 367 -11.02 -0.11 -8.40
C LEU A 367 -11.03 -0.62 -9.85
N GLU A 368 -11.65 0.13 -10.77
CA GLU A 368 -11.67 -0.21 -12.20
C GLU A 368 -10.27 0.00 -12.82
N VAL A 369 -9.58 1.09 -12.47
CA VAL A 369 -8.20 1.34 -12.89
C VAL A 369 -7.25 0.21 -12.43
N ARG A 370 -7.39 -0.27 -11.19
CA ARG A 370 -6.56 -1.35 -10.65
C ARG A 370 -6.71 -2.69 -11.38
N GLN A 371 -7.88 -2.97 -11.96
CA GLN A 371 -8.09 -4.20 -12.74
C GLN A 371 -7.33 -4.18 -14.07
N ILE A 372 -7.09 -2.99 -14.64
CA ILE A 372 -6.42 -2.83 -15.94
C ILE A 372 -4.95 -2.40 -15.80
N ALA A 373 -4.48 -2.10 -14.59
CA ALA A 373 -3.15 -1.59 -14.31
C ALA A 373 -2.21 -2.66 -13.71
N GLY A 374 -0.98 -2.71 -14.20
CA GLY A 374 0.15 -3.39 -13.58
C GLY A 374 1.08 -2.37 -12.95
N VAL A 375 1.49 -2.60 -11.71
CA VAL A 375 2.34 -1.65 -10.97
C VAL A 375 3.60 -2.34 -10.47
N CYS A 376 4.75 -1.72 -10.73
CA CYS A 376 6.03 -2.04 -10.12
C CYS A 376 6.49 -0.84 -9.28
N PRO A 377 6.32 -0.86 -7.95
CA PRO A 377 6.75 0.23 -7.08
C PRO A 377 8.28 0.29 -6.98
N GLN A 378 8.81 1.37 -6.39
CA GLN A 378 10.26 1.55 -6.19
C GLN A 378 10.84 0.46 -5.26
N SER A 379 10.13 0.11 -4.19
CA SER A 379 10.53 -0.99 -3.30
C SER A 379 10.09 -2.33 -3.85
N ASP A 380 10.95 -3.35 -3.79
CA ASP A 380 10.59 -4.71 -4.20
C ASP A 380 9.68 -5.39 -3.17
N ILE A 381 8.41 -5.57 -3.53
CA ILE A 381 7.40 -6.18 -2.64
C ILE A 381 7.14 -7.62 -3.09
N HIS A 382 7.53 -8.57 -2.24
CA HIS A 382 7.44 -10.01 -2.49
C HIS A 382 7.23 -10.77 -1.19
N PHE A 383 6.78 -12.02 -1.29
CA PHE A 383 6.72 -12.94 -0.16
C PHE A 383 8.06 -13.67 -0.03
N ASP A 384 8.90 -13.21 0.91
CA ASP A 384 10.25 -13.72 1.15
C ASP A 384 10.35 -15.25 1.28
N ILE A 385 9.35 -15.85 1.91
CA ILE A 385 9.29 -17.27 2.30
C ILE A 385 8.92 -18.18 1.11
N LEU A 386 8.34 -17.59 0.06
CA LEU A 386 7.84 -18.28 -1.12
C LEU A 386 8.89 -18.34 -2.23
N THR A 387 8.78 -19.32 -3.10
CA THR A 387 9.62 -19.42 -4.31
C THR A 387 9.23 -18.36 -5.34
N VAL A 388 10.05 -18.16 -6.36
CA VAL A 388 9.74 -17.25 -7.48
C VAL A 388 8.44 -17.66 -8.18
N GLU A 389 8.29 -18.95 -8.49
CA GLU A 389 7.07 -19.47 -9.14
C GLU A 389 5.83 -19.33 -8.25
N GLU A 390 5.96 -19.59 -6.95
CA GLU A 390 4.86 -19.41 -5.99
C GLU A 390 4.45 -17.95 -5.85
N ASN A 391 5.41 -17.02 -5.79
CA ASN A 391 5.14 -15.59 -5.78
C ASN A 391 4.31 -15.18 -7.01
N LEU A 392 4.78 -15.50 -8.21
CA LEU A 392 4.06 -15.19 -9.45
C LEU A 392 2.67 -15.81 -9.48
N SER A 393 2.54 -17.07 -9.06
CA SER A 393 1.25 -17.78 -9.01
C SER A 393 0.25 -17.12 -8.05
N ILE A 394 0.70 -16.67 -6.88
CA ILE A 394 -0.16 -16.00 -5.90
C ILE A 394 -0.59 -14.63 -6.40
N PHE A 395 0.34 -13.83 -6.94
CA PHE A 395 -0.01 -12.53 -7.51
C PHE A 395 -0.92 -12.66 -8.73
N ALA A 396 -0.73 -13.68 -9.57
CA ALA A 396 -1.62 -14.02 -10.68
C ALA A 396 -3.04 -14.37 -10.19
N ALA A 397 -3.14 -15.16 -9.12
CA ALA A 397 -4.42 -15.50 -8.52
C ALA A 397 -5.13 -14.28 -7.90
N ILE A 398 -4.38 -13.36 -7.28
CA ILE A 398 -4.92 -12.12 -6.70
C ILE A 398 -5.44 -11.17 -7.77
N LYS A 399 -4.71 -11.03 -8.89
CA LYS A 399 -5.12 -10.29 -10.10
C LYS A 399 -6.35 -10.90 -10.79
N GLY A 400 -6.76 -12.12 -10.41
CA GLY A 400 -7.96 -12.76 -10.94
C GLY A 400 -7.78 -13.60 -12.20
N ILE A 401 -6.53 -13.92 -12.58
CA ILE A 401 -6.25 -14.75 -13.75
C ILE A 401 -6.86 -16.16 -13.56
N PRO A 402 -7.64 -16.70 -14.51
CA PRO A 402 -8.28 -18.01 -14.37
C PRO A 402 -7.29 -19.13 -14.03
N GLN A 403 -7.71 -20.13 -13.23
CA GLN A 403 -6.79 -21.20 -12.81
C GLN A 403 -6.22 -22.01 -13.99
N ASN A 404 -7.01 -22.17 -15.06
CA ASN A 404 -6.59 -22.89 -16.27
C ASN A 404 -5.43 -22.19 -16.97
N ASP A 405 -5.44 -20.85 -17.00
CA ASP A 405 -4.44 -20.03 -17.69
C ASP A 405 -3.27 -19.64 -16.78
N LEU A 406 -3.46 -19.77 -15.46
CA LEU A 406 -2.50 -19.31 -14.45
C LEU A 406 -1.12 -19.93 -14.64
N ILE A 407 -1.04 -21.24 -14.86
CA ILE A 407 0.25 -21.94 -15.04
C ILE A 407 0.93 -21.46 -16.33
N GLN A 408 0.17 -21.30 -17.41
CA GLN A 408 0.70 -20.86 -18.70
C GLN A 408 1.20 -19.42 -18.64
N GLU A 409 0.46 -18.52 -17.99
CA GLU A 409 0.85 -17.12 -17.85
C GLU A 409 2.06 -16.95 -16.93
N VAL A 410 2.15 -17.71 -15.83
CA VAL A 410 3.34 -17.73 -14.96
C VAL A 410 4.55 -18.23 -15.72
N GLN A 411 4.41 -19.34 -16.46
CA GLN A 411 5.52 -19.89 -17.25
C GLN A 411 5.97 -18.93 -18.36
N LYS A 412 5.03 -18.25 -19.01
CA LYS A 412 5.32 -17.21 -19.99
C LYS A 412 6.13 -16.06 -19.39
N VAL A 413 5.72 -15.53 -18.24
CA VAL A 413 6.46 -14.45 -17.56
C VAL A 413 7.84 -14.91 -17.10
N LEU A 414 7.98 -16.15 -16.63
CA LEU A 414 9.28 -16.73 -16.26
C LEU A 414 10.22 -16.87 -17.46
N LEU A 415 9.69 -17.19 -18.65
CA LEU A 415 10.46 -17.26 -19.89
C LEU A 415 10.84 -15.86 -20.38
N ASP A 416 9.88 -14.95 -20.46
CA ASP A 416 10.07 -13.57 -20.92
C ASP A 416 11.11 -12.79 -20.10
N LEU A 417 11.27 -13.14 -18.81
CA LEU A 417 12.25 -12.53 -17.90
C LEU A 417 13.49 -13.40 -17.66
N GLU A 418 13.63 -14.53 -18.34
CA GLU A 418 14.74 -15.48 -18.15
C GLU A 418 14.97 -15.87 -16.67
N MET A 419 13.87 -16.14 -15.95
CA MET A 419 13.86 -16.51 -14.53
C MET A 419 13.71 -18.01 -14.28
N GLN A 420 13.61 -18.83 -15.34
CA GLN A 420 13.55 -20.29 -15.26
C GLN A 420 14.59 -20.95 -14.33
N PRO A 421 15.90 -20.61 -14.39
CA PRO A 421 16.89 -21.30 -13.55
C PRO A 421 16.75 -21.01 -12.05
N ILE A 422 16.03 -19.95 -11.69
CA ILE A 422 15.83 -19.52 -10.29
C ILE A 422 14.38 -19.68 -9.83
N ARG A 423 13.52 -20.37 -10.61
CA ARG A 423 12.08 -20.49 -10.33
C ARG A 423 11.77 -21.12 -8.95
N ASP A 424 12.61 -22.07 -8.55
CA ASP A 424 12.47 -22.86 -7.31
C ASP A 424 13.18 -22.20 -6.12
N ASN A 425 13.92 -21.11 -6.36
CA ASN A 425 14.61 -20.38 -5.30
C ASN A 425 13.63 -19.52 -4.51
N GLN A 426 13.81 -19.49 -3.19
CA GLN A 426 13.05 -18.58 -2.32
C GLN A 426 13.41 -17.13 -2.60
N ALA A 427 12.40 -16.25 -2.58
CA ALA A 427 12.58 -14.83 -2.87
C ALA A 427 13.58 -14.15 -1.92
N LYS A 428 13.65 -14.60 -0.65
CA LYS A 428 14.66 -14.14 0.32
C LYS A 428 16.10 -14.30 -0.16
N LYS A 429 16.40 -15.35 -0.93
CA LYS A 429 17.76 -15.72 -1.39
C LYS A 429 18.17 -15.06 -2.71
N LEU A 430 17.28 -14.31 -3.35
CA LEU A 430 17.55 -13.65 -4.62
C LEU A 430 18.47 -12.44 -4.46
N SER A 431 19.27 -12.14 -5.49
CA SER A 431 20.02 -10.88 -5.57
C SER A 431 19.08 -9.68 -5.73
N GLY A 432 19.57 -8.46 -5.49
CA GLY A 432 18.77 -7.23 -5.68
C GLY A 432 18.17 -7.11 -7.08
N GLY A 433 18.98 -7.27 -8.13
CA GLY A 433 18.49 -7.27 -9.52
C GLY A 433 17.49 -8.39 -9.83
N GLN A 434 17.67 -9.58 -9.25
CA GLN A 434 16.70 -10.68 -9.40
C GLN A 434 15.37 -10.39 -8.71
N LYS A 435 15.37 -9.74 -7.53
CA LYS A 435 14.16 -9.27 -6.85
C LYS A 435 13.44 -8.20 -7.66
N ARG A 436 14.19 -7.24 -8.20
CA ARG A 436 13.66 -6.22 -9.12
C ARG A 436 12.99 -6.85 -10.33
N ARG A 437 13.63 -7.86 -10.93
CA ARG A 437 13.09 -8.60 -12.07
C ARG A 437 11.80 -9.36 -11.71
N LEU A 438 11.75 -9.95 -10.52
CA LEU A 438 10.50 -10.54 -9.99
C LEU A 438 9.39 -9.48 -9.87
N SER A 439 9.68 -8.30 -9.32
CA SER A 439 8.73 -7.19 -9.21
C SER A 439 8.17 -6.75 -10.57
N VAL A 440 9.03 -6.66 -11.60
CA VAL A 440 8.60 -6.38 -12.99
C VAL A 440 7.72 -7.51 -13.53
N GLY A 441 8.06 -8.78 -13.24
CA GLY A 441 7.22 -9.93 -13.58
C GLY A 441 5.83 -9.84 -12.99
N VAL A 442 5.73 -9.51 -11.69
CA VAL A 442 4.46 -9.30 -10.99
C VAL A 442 3.63 -8.20 -11.68
N ALA A 443 4.26 -7.09 -12.08
CA ALA A 443 3.58 -6.01 -12.77
C ALA A 443 3.00 -6.44 -14.12
N VAL A 444 3.73 -7.25 -14.90
CA VAL A 444 3.37 -7.66 -16.27
C VAL A 444 2.37 -8.84 -16.32
N LEU A 445 2.20 -9.59 -15.23
CA LEU A 445 1.23 -10.70 -15.13
C LEU A 445 -0.19 -10.29 -15.55
N GLY A 446 -0.83 -11.11 -16.37
CA GLY A 446 -2.23 -10.93 -16.78
C GLY A 446 -2.41 -9.91 -17.91
N ASN A 447 -1.31 -9.52 -18.57
CA ASN A 447 -1.29 -8.61 -19.71
C ASN A 447 -2.08 -7.29 -19.48
N PRO A 448 -1.72 -6.48 -18.48
CA PRO A 448 -2.45 -5.24 -18.15
C PRO A 448 -2.39 -4.21 -19.29
N LYS A 449 -3.42 -3.35 -19.39
CA LYS A 449 -3.49 -2.26 -20.39
C LYS A 449 -2.63 -1.06 -20.03
N VAL A 450 -2.44 -0.82 -18.73
CA VAL A 450 -1.58 0.24 -18.20
C VAL A 450 -0.47 -0.40 -17.38
N LEU A 451 0.77 0.01 -17.61
CA LEU A 451 1.92 -0.46 -16.86
C LEU A 451 2.64 0.75 -16.25
N LEU A 452 2.68 0.81 -14.92
CA LEU A 452 3.29 1.88 -14.14
C LEU A 452 4.52 1.33 -13.42
N LEU A 453 5.71 1.77 -13.79
CA LEU A 453 6.97 1.19 -13.32
C LEU A 453 7.88 2.26 -12.70
N ASP A 454 8.10 2.23 -11.40
CA ASP A 454 8.97 3.19 -10.72
C ASP A 454 10.41 2.66 -10.64
N GLU A 455 11.32 3.07 -11.52
CA GLU A 455 12.70 2.57 -11.63
C GLU A 455 12.81 1.05 -11.90
N PRO A 456 12.25 0.51 -13.01
CA PRO A 456 12.14 -0.94 -13.25
C PRO A 456 13.48 -1.68 -13.37
N THR A 457 14.58 -0.99 -13.66
CA THR A 457 15.90 -1.57 -13.93
C THR A 457 16.96 -1.22 -12.86
N ALA A 458 16.53 -0.61 -11.75
CA ALA A 458 17.41 -0.26 -10.64
C ALA A 458 18.10 -1.52 -10.05
N GLY A 459 19.41 -1.41 -9.82
CA GLY A 459 20.20 -2.50 -9.24
C GLY A 459 20.42 -3.73 -10.13
N MET A 460 20.06 -3.65 -11.42
CA MET A 460 20.32 -4.70 -12.41
C MET A 460 21.63 -4.46 -13.17
N ASP A 461 22.30 -5.57 -13.52
CA ASP A 461 23.40 -5.61 -14.48
C ASP A 461 22.92 -5.28 -15.91
N PRO A 462 23.80 -4.83 -16.82
CA PRO A 462 23.42 -4.41 -18.18
C PRO A 462 22.64 -5.47 -18.97
N CYS A 463 23.02 -6.75 -18.87
CA CYS A 463 22.32 -7.84 -19.56
C CYS A 463 20.88 -7.99 -19.05
N SER A 464 20.69 -7.97 -17.73
CA SER A 464 19.36 -8.01 -17.11
C SER A 464 18.47 -6.82 -17.51
N ARG A 465 19.05 -5.62 -17.70
CA ARG A 465 18.30 -4.45 -18.18
C ARG A 465 17.76 -4.67 -19.59
N HIS A 466 18.59 -5.20 -20.49
CA HIS A 466 18.17 -5.49 -21.86
C HIS A 466 17.02 -6.49 -21.94
N ILE A 467 16.98 -7.49 -21.04
CA ILE A 467 15.85 -8.44 -20.95
C ILE A 467 14.55 -7.67 -20.63
N VAL A 468 14.58 -6.77 -19.64
CA VAL A 468 13.42 -5.94 -19.29
C VAL A 468 13.03 -5.01 -20.44
N TRP A 469 13.99 -4.38 -21.11
CA TRP A 469 13.72 -3.49 -22.25
C TRP A 469 13.06 -4.24 -23.41
N ASN A 470 13.55 -5.44 -23.74
CA ASN A 470 12.96 -6.30 -24.76
C ASN A 470 11.53 -6.73 -24.40
N LEU A 471 11.28 -7.04 -23.14
CA LEU A 471 9.92 -7.33 -22.64
C LEU A 471 8.98 -6.13 -22.80
N LEU A 472 9.42 -4.94 -22.38
CA LEU A 472 8.58 -3.72 -22.45
C LEU A 472 8.33 -3.31 -23.91
N ARG A 473 9.34 -3.42 -24.77
CA ARG A 473 9.23 -3.15 -26.22
C ARG A 473 8.29 -4.13 -26.92
N SER A 474 8.41 -5.44 -26.64
CA SER A 474 7.56 -6.46 -27.26
C SER A 474 6.09 -6.38 -26.83
N ARG A 475 5.82 -5.85 -25.62
CA ARG A 475 4.46 -5.67 -25.08
C ARG A 475 3.90 -4.25 -25.23
N LYS A 476 4.51 -3.40 -26.07
CA LYS A 476 4.10 -2.01 -26.30
C LYS A 476 2.74 -1.87 -27.01
N ALA A 477 2.40 -2.79 -27.91
CA ALA A 477 1.20 -2.66 -28.74
C ALA A 477 -0.11 -2.66 -27.92
N LYS A 478 -0.99 -1.68 -28.18
CA LYS A 478 -2.30 -1.50 -27.48
C LYS A 478 -2.16 -1.40 -25.95
N ARG A 479 -1.02 -0.89 -25.48
CA ARG A 479 -0.70 -0.74 -24.06
C ARG A 479 -0.12 0.64 -23.81
N VAL A 480 -0.35 1.15 -22.61
CA VAL A 480 0.31 2.34 -22.08
C VAL A 480 1.36 1.91 -21.10
N THR A 481 2.62 2.29 -21.31
CA THR A 481 3.69 2.04 -20.34
C THR A 481 4.27 3.37 -19.88
N VAL A 482 4.25 3.61 -18.58
CA VAL A 482 4.90 4.75 -17.95
C VAL A 482 5.96 4.21 -17.02
N PHE A 483 7.21 4.64 -17.19
CA PHE A 483 8.26 4.29 -16.26
C PHE A 483 9.05 5.52 -15.82
N SER A 484 9.49 5.53 -14.56
CA SER A 484 10.47 6.49 -14.10
C SER A 484 11.86 5.89 -14.23
N THR A 485 12.84 6.71 -14.58
CA THR A 485 14.26 6.31 -14.52
C THR A 485 15.12 7.52 -14.19
N HIS A 486 16.34 7.27 -13.75
CA HIS A 486 17.41 8.26 -13.69
C HIS A 486 18.50 7.97 -14.74
N PHE A 487 18.42 6.85 -15.46
CA PHE A 487 19.32 6.52 -16.55
C PHE A 487 18.77 7.09 -17.87
N MET A 488 19.43 8.10 -18.42
CA MET A 488 18.94 8.77 -19.62
C MET A 488 19.09 7.90 -20.87
N ASP A 489 20.14 7.07 -20.93
CA ASP A 489 20.31 6.07 -21.99
C ASP A 489 19.14 5.10 -22.08
N GLU A 490 18.60 4.67 -20.94
CA GLU A 490 17.43 3.79 -20.90
C GLU A 490 16.22 4.48 -21.53
N ALA A 491 15.99 5.74 -21.18
CA ALA A 491 14.89 6.51 -21.74
C ALA A 491 15.08 6.79 -23.24
N ASP A 492 16.30 7.04 -23.68
CA ASP A 492 16.62 7.27 -25.10
C ASP A 492 16.35 6.02 -25.94
N ILE A 493 16.72 4.83 -25.43
CA ILE A 493 16.58 3.55 -26.14
C ILE A 493 15.15 2.99 -26.09
N LEU A 494 14.46 3.14 -24.96
CA LEU A 494 13.20 2.44 -24.70
C LEU A 494 11.96 3.32 -24.90
N ALA A 495 12.01 4.59 -24.47
CA ALA A 495 10.81 5.43 -24.44
C ALA A 495 10.58 6.13 -25.77
N ASP A 496 9.31 6.27 -26.15
CA ASP A 496 8.90 7.06 -27.31
C ASP A 496 8.87 8.55 -26.93
N ARG A 497 8.32 8.87 -25.75
CA ARG A 497 8.26 10.23 -25.20
C ARG A 497 8.92 10.30 -23.83
N LYS A 498 9.51 11.45 -23.53
CA LYS A 498 10.21 11.73 -22.27
C LYS A 498 9.60 12.98 -21.66
N ALA A 499 9.11 12.86 -20.43
CA ALA A 499 8.67 13.98 -19.61
C ALA A 499 9.77 14.31 -18.62
N VAL A 500 10.44 15.45 -18.79
CA VAL A 500 11.47 15.91 -17.86
C VAL A 500 10.81 16.75 -16.78
N ILE A 501 10.89 16.28 -15.54
CA ILE A 501 10.34 16.93 -14.37
C ILE A 501 11.50 17.49 -13.56
N SER A 502 11.44 18.78 -13.23
CA SER A 502 12.38 19.44 -12.32
C SER A 502 11.60 20.26 -11.31
N GLN A 503 11.96 20.13 -10.03
CA GLN A 503 11.33 20.87 -8.92
C GLN A 503 9.79 20.77 -8.91
N GLY A 504 9.25 19.60 -9.25
CA GLY A 504 7.81 19.35 -9.30
C GLY A 504 7.08 19.94 -10.51
N MET A 505 7.77 20.57 -11.47
CA MET A 505 7.20 21.15 -12.69
C MET A 505 7.65 20.40 -13.95
N LEU A 506 6.82 20.44 -15.01
CA LEU A 506 7.16 19.87 -16.30
C LEU A 506 8.04 20.86 -17.07
N LYS A 507 9.30 20.49 -17.33
CA LYS A 507 10.26 21.34 -18.05
C LYS A 507 10.28 21.10 -19.55
N CYS A 508 10.07 19.85 -19.99
CA CYS A 508 9.89 19.51 -21.40
C CYS A 508 9.21 18.15 -21.57
N LEU A 509 8.53 18.00 -22.71
CA LEU A 509 7.86 16.75 -23.08
C LEU A 509 8.04 16.50 -24.59
N GLY A 510 8.63 15.36 -24.95
CA GLY A 510 8.72 14.99 -26.36
C GLY A 510 9.59 13.78 -26.65
N SER A 511 9.79 13.49 -27.93
CA SER A 511 10.71 12.48 -28.44
C SER A 511 12.18 12.87 -28.18
N SER A 512 13.09 11.88 -28.19
CA SER A 512 14.53 12.18 -28.03
C SER A 512 15.03 13.13 -29.11
N LEU A 513 14.58 12.94 -30.35
CA LEU A 513 14.95 13.78 -31.47
C LEU A 513 14.45 15.21 -31.26
N PHE A 514 13.22 15.40 -30.79
CA PHE A 514 12.69 16.73 -30.48
C PHE A 514 13.44 17.40 -29.33
N LEU A 515 13.68 16.69 -28.23
CA LEU A 515 14.38 17.25 -27.06
C LEU A 515 15.83 17.60 -27.40
N LYS A 516 16.55 16.68 -28.06
CA LYS A 516 17.88 16.97 -28.61
C LYS A 516 17.77 18.13 -29.58
N SER A 517 16.79 18.18 -30.47
CA SER A 517 16.59 19.29 -31.41
C SER A 517 16.48 20.65 -30.77
N LYS A 518 15.66 20.75 -29.74
CA LYS A 518 15.29 22.04 -29.19
C LYS A 518 16.33 22.58 -28.22
N TRP A 519 17.01 21.71 -27.47
CA TRP A 519 17.97 22.10 -26.42
C TRP A 519 19.42 21.70 -26.72
N GLY A 520 19.68 20.97 -27.80
CA GLY A 520 21.01 20.47 -28.06
C GLY A 520 21.19 19.79 -29.41
N ILE A 521 20.67 20.34 -30.52
CA ILE A 521 20.98 19.78 -31.84
C ILE A 521 22.42 20.22 -32.13
N GLY A 522 23.34 19.32 -31.81
CA GLY A 522 24.69 19.44 -32.27
C GLY A 522 25.47 18.16 -32.12
N TYR A 523 26.64 18.17 -32.74
CA TYR A 523 27.67 17.20 -32.47
C TYR A 523 28.66 17.80 -31.48
N ARG A 524 29.15 16.97 -30.58
CA ARG A 524 30.22 17.31 -29.65
C ARG A 524 31.53 16.90 -30.30
N LEU A 525 32.30 17.89 -30.74
CA LEU A 525 33.67 17.70 -31.20
C LEU A 525 34.59 17.76 -29.99
N SER A 526 35.08 16.60 -29.58
CA SER A 526 36.04 16.43 -28.49
C SER A 526 37.43 16.27 -29.08
N MET A 527 38.36 17.15 -28.71
CA MET A 527 39.74 17.13 -29.19
C MET A 527 40.69 16.99 -28.01
N HIS A 528 41.58 16.00 -28.06
CA HIS A 528 42.72 15.91 -27.15
C HIS A 528 43.84 16.79 -27.67
N ILE A 529 44.35 17.63 -26.79
CA ILE A 529 45.36 18.65 -27.12
C ILE A 529 46.66 18.40 -26.37
N ASP A 530 47.76 18.86 -26.97
CA ASP A 530 49.09 18.87 -26.36
C ASP A 530 49.32 20.18 -25.57
N ALA A 531 50.32 20.20 -24.68
CA ALA A 531 50.61 21.33 -23.79
C ALA A 531 50.99 22.64 -24.52
N TYR A 532 51.28 22.57 -25.82
CA TYR A 532 51.61 23.70 -26.68
C TYR A 532 50.46 24.12 -27.62
N CYS A 533 49.24 23.63 -27.38
CA CYS A 533 48.08 23.95 -28.20
C CYS A 533 47.72 25.44 -28.15
N ASN A 534 47.50 26.04 -29.33
CA ASN A 534 46.96 27.39 -29.43
C ASN A 534 45.43 27.32 -29.53
N THR A 535 44.75 27.52 -28.39
CA THR A 535 43.28 27.39 -28.27
C THR A 535 42.54 28.43 -29.11
N GLU A 536 43.04 29.68 -29.20
CA GLU A 536 42.44 30.73 -30.02
C GLU A 536 42.53 30.43 -31.52
N ALA A 537 43.70 29.97 -31.99
CA ALA A 537 43.88 29.60 -33.40
C ALA A 537 42.98 28.41 -33.78
N THR A 538 42.88 27.40 -32.90
CA THR A 538 42.02 26.23 -33.11
C THR A 538 40.54 26.63 -33.10
N THR A 539 40.12 27.50 -32.18
CA THR A 539 38.75 28.05 -32.15
C THR A 539 38.42 28.82 -33.43
N SER A 540 39.38 29.61 -33.93
CA SER A 540 39.19 30.40 -35.15
C SER A 540 39.03 29.51 -36.40
N LEU A 541 39.79 28.42 -36.50
CA LEU A 541 39.67 27.42 -37.57
C LEU A 541 38.29 26.75 -37.55
N ILE A 542 37.82 26.36 -36.36
CA ILE A 542 36.49 25.75 -36.21
C ILE A 542 35.40 26.74 -36.60
N ARG A 543 35.50 28.01 -36.15
CA ARG A 543 34.52 29.05 -36.48
C ARG A 543 34.55 29.47 -37.95
N GLN A 544 35.68 29.30 -38.64
CA GLN A 544 35.79 29.55 -40.07
C GLN A 544 34.90 28.60 -40.88
N HIS A 545 34.86 27.31 -40.52
CA HIS A 545 33.96 26.34 -41.14
C HIS A 545 32.53 26.43 -40.58
N ILE A 546 32.40 26.57 -39.26
CA ILE A 546 31.14 26.50 -38.54
C ILE A 546 31.02 27.71 -37.60
N PRO A 547 30.44 28.83 -38.06
CA PRO A 547 30.40 30.09 -37.29
C PRO A 547 29.62 29.97 -35.97
N ALA A 548 28.63 29.07 -35.93
CA ALA A 548 27.80 28.82 -34.77
C ALA A 548 28.41 27.82 -33.77
N ALA A 549 29.67 27.42 -33.95
CA ALA A 549 30.37 26.54 -33.02
C ALA A 549 30.67 27.25 -31.69
N SER A 550 30.28 26.62 -30.58
CA SER A 550 30.50 27.11 -29.22
C SER A 550 31.43 26.19 -28.43
N LEU A 551 32.41 26.76 -27.75
CA LEU A 551 33.28 26.03 -26.82
C LEU A 551 32.50 25.79 -25.51
N ILE A 552 32.36 24.52 -25.11
CA ILE A 552 31.66 24.12 -23.88
C ILE A 552 32.64 23.94 -22.73
N GLN A 553 33.80 23.32 -23.02
CA GLN A 553 34.76 22.90 -22.02
C GLN A 553 36.18 23.08 -22.54
N GLU A 554 37.01 23.71 -21.72
CA GLU A 554 38.43 23.94 -21.95
C GLU A 554 39.20 23.42 -20.74
N ASN A 555 39.96 22.34 -20.95
CA ASN A 555 40.88 21.75 -19.99
C ASN A 555 42.27 21.68 -20.64
N ASP A 556 43.33 21.58 -19.82
CA ASP A 556 44.72 21.50 -20.30
C ASP A 556 44.99 20.31 -21.26
N GLU A 557 44.17 19.26 -21.19
CA GLU A 557 44.30 18.05 -22.02
C GLU A 557 43.20 17.90 -23.09
N GLN A 558 42.14 18.71 -23.05
CA GLN A 558 40.96 18.51 -23.91
C GLN A 558 40.17 19.80 -24.18
N LEU A 559 39.79 19.99 -25.44
CA LEU A 559 38.82 21.01 -25.88
C LEU A 559 37.54 20.35 -26.39
N VAL A 560 36.40 20.93 -26.05
CA VAL A 560 35.09 20.40 -26.44
C VAL A 560 34.21 21.48 -27.04
N TYR A 561 33.77 21.27 -28.27
CA TYR A 561 32.90 22.19 -29.01
C TYR A 561 31.53 21.58 -29.31
N THR A 562 30.48 22.41 -29.30
CA THR A 562 29.17 22.08 -29.89
C THR A 562 29.12 22.56 -31.34
N LEU A 563 28.82 21.67 -32.27
CA LEU A 563 28.64 21.95 -33.70
C LEU A 563 27.17 21.75 -34.08
N PRO A 564 26.47 22.69 -34.74
CA PRO A 564 25.05 22.53 -35.08
C PRO A 564 24.83 21.38 -36.08
N LEU A 565 23.71 20.64 -35.98
CA LEU A 565 23.39 19.60 -36.98
C LEU A 565 23.10 20.16 -38.38
N LYS A 566 22.70 21.44 -38.50
CA LYS A 566 22.45 22.08 -39.81
C LYS A 566 23.72 22.21 -40.67
N ASP A 567 24.89 22.24 -40.04
CA ASP A 567 26.19 22.42 -40.72
C ASP A 567 26.94 21.10 -40.94
N MET A 568 26.24 19.95 -40.86
CA MET A 568 26.84 18.62 -41.01
C MET A 568 27.64 18.46 -42.31
N ASP A 569 27.19 19.09 -43.40
CA ASP A 569 27.86 19.04 -44.71
C ASP A 569 29.28 19.64 -44.68
N LYS A 570 29.57 20.54 -43.73
CA LYS A 570 30.86 21.23 -43.59
C LYS A 570 31.87 20.46 -42.73
N PHE A 571 31.46 19.37 -42.11
CA PHE A 571 32.29 18.61 -41.17
C PHE A 571 33.50 17.99 -41.86
N ALA A 572 33.32 17.48 -43.07
CA ALA A 572 34.41 16.89 -43.84
C ALA A 572 35.55 17.90 -44.12
N GLY A 573 35.20 19.15 -44.42
CA GLY A 573 36.17 20.24 -44.61
C GLY A 573 36.90 20.58 -43.32
N LEU A 574 36.16 20.67 -42.21
CA LEU A 574 36.74 20.91 -40.89
C LEU A 574 37.74 19.82 -40.48
N PHE A 575 37.41 18.54 -40.67
CA PHE A 575 38.29 17.42 -40.33
C PHE A 575 39.54 17.38 -41.21
N SER A 576 39.39 17.64 -42.51
CA SER A 576 40.53 17.73 -43.42
C SER A 576 41.50 18.85 -43.01
N ASP A 577 40.98 20.00 -42.58
CA ASP A 577 41.82 21.11 -42.14
C ASP A 577 42.47 20.85 -40.78
N LEU A 578 41.75 20.21 -39.84
CA LEU A 578 42.34 19.76 -38.57
C LEU A 578 43.47 18.75 -38.79
N ASP A 579 43.34 17.83 -39.75
CA ASP A 579 44.39 16.87 -40.11
C ASP A 579 45.60 17.55 -40.77
N THR A 580 45.37 18.60 -41.56
CA THR A 580 46.43 19.32 -42.29
C THR A 580 47.22 20.26 -41.36
N HIS A 581 46.56 20.85 -40.37
CA HIS A 581 47.15 21.83 -39.44
C HIS A 581 47.63 21.17 -38.14
N SER A 582 48.48 20.14 -38.25
CA SER A 582 49.04 19.40 -37.09
C SER A 582 49.85 20.28 -36.11
N HIS A 583 50.28 21.46 -36.54
CA HIS A 583 50.97 22.45 -35.71
C HIS A 583 50.06 23.15 -34.69
N LEU A 584 48.74 22.98 -34.77
CA LEU A 584 47.78 23.51 -33.79
C LEU A 584 47.80 22.74 -32.45
N GLY A 585 48.54 21.63 -32.36
CA GLY A 585 48.68 20.85 -31.14
C GLY A 585 47.50 19.94 -30.84
N VAL A 586 46.68 19.60 -31.83
CA VAL A 586 45.59 18.61 -31.71
C VAL A 586 46.15 17.21 -31.95
N ILE A 587 46.05 16.33 -30.96
CA ILE A 587 46.58 14.96 -31.02
C ILE A 587 45.57 14.03 -31.67
N THR A 588 44.33 14.07 -31.17
CA THR A 588 43.22 13.26 -31.69
C THR A 588 41.92 14.03 -31.52
N TYR A 589 40.96 13.80 -32.41
CA TYR A 589 39.62 14.34 -32.29
C TYR A 589 38.57 13.25 -32.53
N GLY A 590 37.42 13.43 -31.88
CA GLY A 590 36.26 12.56 -32.01
C GLY A 590 34.99 13.38 -32.05
N VAL A 591 34.04 12.94 -32.88
CA VAL A 591 32.73 13.59 -33.00
C VAL A 591 31.66 12.64 -32.50
N SER A 592 30.92 13.09 -31.51
CA SER A 592 29.79 12.35 -30.91
C SER A 592 28.51 13.17 -31.04
N MET A 593 27.35 12.51 -31.04
CA MET A 593 26.08 13.24 -30.94
C MET A 593 25.83 13.65 -29.49
N THR A 594 25.17 14.79 -29.30
CA THR A 594 24.68 15.18 -27.99
C THR A 594 23.76 14.12 -27.40
N THR A 595 24.01 13.79 -26.14
CA THR A 595 23.21 12.81 -25.42
C THR A 595 21.99 13.47 -24.80
N LEU A 596 21.04 12.66 -24.33
CA LEU A 596 19.92 13.19 -23.56
C LEU A 596 20.38 13.74 -22.19
N GLU A 597 21.55 13.30 -21.71
CA GLU A 597 22.23 13.84 -20.53
C GLU A 597 22.69 15.28 -20.73
N ASP A 598 23.27 15.60 -21.89
CA ASP A 598 23.65 16.99 -22.21
C ASP A 598 22.44 17.93 -22.21
N VAL A 599 21.30 17.48 -22.76
CA VAL A 599 20.05 18.23 -22.76
C VAL A 599 19.56 18.46 -21.33
N TYR A 600 19.61 17.43 -20.51
CA TYR A 600 19.18 17.50 -19.11
C TYR A 600 20.05 18.45 -18.28
N LEU A 601 21.38 18.39 -18.43
CA LEU A 601 22.30 19.29 -17.73
C LEU A 601 22.03 20.76 -18.07
N LYS A 602 21.76 21.07 -19.34
CA LYS A 602 21.38 22.43 -19.76
C LYS A 602 20.08 22.89 -19.10
N LEU A 603 19.07 22.01 -19.06
CA LEU A 603 17.78 22.30 -18.43
C LEU A 603 17.90 22.50 -16.90
N GLU A 604 18.84 21.82 -16.25
CA GLU A 604 19.13 22.05 -14.82
C GLU A 604 19.80 23.41 -14.58
N VAL A 605 20.78 23.78 -15.40
CA VAL A 605 21.44 25.10 -15.31
C VAL A 605 20.42 26.22 -15.55
N GLU A 606 19.55 26.10 -16.56
CA GLU A 606 18.45 27.04 -16.78
C GLU A 606 17.49 27.10 -15.58
N ALA A 607 17.18 25.95 -14.96
CA ALA A 607 16.30 25.90 -13.80
C ALA A 607 16.91 26.51 -12.52
N GLU A 608 18.23 26.47 -12.35
CA GLU A 608 18.94 27.16 -11.26
C GLU A 608 18.93 28.69 -11.46
N ILE A 609 19.08 29.14 -12.71
CA ILE A 609 18.97 30.57 -13.08
C ILE A 609 17.53 31.06 -12.84
N ASP A 610 16.53 30.30 -13.33
CA ASP A 610 15.12 30.60 -13.10
C ASP A 610 14.80 30.72 -11.60
N GLN A 611 15.43 29.91 -10.74
CA GLN A 611 15.23 29.97 -9.28
C GLN A 611 15.74 31.26 -8.65
N ALA A 612 16.89 31.76 -9.10
CA ALA A 612 17.42 33.03 -8.63
C ALA A 612 16.43 34.15 -8.94
N ASP A 613 15.85 34.14 -10.14
CA ASP A 613 14.86 35.13 -10.56
C ASP A 613 13.50 34.95 -9.87
N TYR A 614 13.03 33.71 -9.68
CA TYR A 614 11.75 33.41 -9.01
C TYR A 614 11.75 33.83 -7.53
N SER A 615 12.91 33.76 -6.86
CA SER A 615 13.07 34.21 -5.47
C SER A 615 12.95 35.74 -5.30
N VAL A 616 13.27 36.50 -6.35
CA VAL A 616 13.16 37.97 -6.37
C VAL A 616 11.70 38.40 -6.62
N PHE A 617 10.99 37.72 -7.53
CA PHE A 617 9.61 38.06 -7.90
C PHE A 617 8.56 37.73 -6.82
N HIS A 618 8.79 36.72 -5.98
CA HIS A 618 7.83 36.34 -4.92
C HIS A 618 7.68 37.37 -3.79
N SER A 619 8.54 38.40 -3.75
CA SER A 619 8.41 39.52 -2.81
C SER A 619 7.36 40.57 -3.25
N GLN A 620 6.87 40.54 -4.51
CA GLN A 620 6.04 41.61 -5.08
C GLN A 620 4.61 41.20 -5.50
N GLN A 621 4.27 39.91 -5.64
CA GLN A 621 2.98 39.46 -6.21
C GLN A 621 1.96 38.88 -5.22
N ALA A 622 2.10 39.13 -3.91
CA ALA A 622 1.15 38.64 -2.91
C ALA A 622 -0.16 39.49 -2.80
N GLN A 623 -0.45 40.37 -3.74
CA GLN A 623 -1.66 41.19 -3.76
C GLN A 623 -2.25 41.21 -5.17
N GLU A 624 -3.57 40.96 -5.25
CA GLU A 624 -4.44 40.88 -6.45
C GLU A 624 -4.46 39.46 -7.06
N GLU A 625 -5.56 38.70 -7.13
CA GLU A 625 -7.00 39.00 -7.16
C GLU A 625 -7.82 37.73 -6.82
N MET A 626 -9.04 37.93 -6.31
CA MET A 626 -10.06 36.91 -6.04
C MET A 626 -11.39 37.34 -6.70
N ASP A 627 -12.10 36.35 -7.27
CA ASP A 627 -13.53 36.30 -7.63
C ASP A 627 -14.08 37.00 -8.90
N THR A 628 -14.74 36.24 -9.80
CA THR A 628 -16.21 36.02 -9.83
C THR A 628 -16.76 35.37 -11.14
N LYS A 629 -17.76 34.47 -10.97
CA LYS A 629 -18.97 34.19 -11.83
C LYS A 629 -18.77 33.50 -13.21
N SER A 630 -19.72 32.76 -13.81
CA SER A 630 -21.09 32.26 -13.51
C SER A 630 -21.50 31.21 -14.58
N LEU A 631 -22.58 30.47 -14.29
CA LEU A 631 -23.31 29.47 -15.10
C LEU A 631 -23.75 29.88 -16.52
N ASP A 632 -23.66 28.94 -17.48
CA ASP A 632 -24.74 28.32 -18.30
C ASP A 632 -24.25 27.90 -19.71
N ASP A 633 -24.82 26.79 -20.21
CA ASP A 633 -24.80 26.19 -21.58
C ASP A 633 -24.21 24.76 -21.63
N MET A 634 -25.01 23.71 -21.40
CA MET A 634 -26.00 23.06 -22.29
C MET A 634 -25.39 21.93 -23.15
N GLU A 635 -25.40 20.72 -22.57
CA GLU A 635 -26.15 19.57 -23.08
C GLU A 635 -26.33 19.45 -24.61
N GLN A 636 -25.34 18.87 -25.31
CA GLN A 636 -25.54 18.13 -26.57
C GLN A 636 -24.26 17.43 -27.02
N SER A 637 -23.97 16.23 -26.48
CA SER A 637 -23.15 15.18 -27.12
C SER A 637 -23.21 13.89 -26.30
N LEU A 638 -24.43 13.48 -25.93
CA LEU A 638 -24.72 12.10 -25.58
C LEU A 638 -24.97 11.36 -26.88
N LEU A 639 -24.22 10.28 -27.08
CA LEU A 639 -24.36 9.18 -28.06
C LEU A 639 -23.12 9.06 -28.95
N MET A 640 -22.14 8.30 -28.48
CA MET A 640 -21.57 7.17 -29.22
C MET A 640 -20.53 6.46 -28.33
N LEU A 641 -20.52 5.13 -28.42
CA LEU A 641 -19.53 4.18 -27.88
C LEU A 641 -19.74 3.69 -26.43
N SER A 642 -20.87 3.02 -26.24
CA SER A 642 -20.89 1.80 -25.43
C SER A 642 -20.56 0.63 -26.35
N GLU A 643 -19.44 -0.06 -26.14
CA GLU A 643 -19.31 -1.52 -26.22
C GLU A 643 -17.84 -1.96 -26.19
N ALA A 644 -17.45 -2.62 -25.09
CA ALA A 644 -16.47 -3.72 -25.06
C ALA A 644 -16.37 -4.28 -23.64
N LYS A 645 -17.37 -5.06 -23.20
CA LYS A 645 -17.26 -5.90 -22.00
C LYS A 645 -16.52 -7.19 -22.37
N ALA A 646 -15.26 -7.31 -21.94
CA ALA A 646 -14.60 -8.60 -21.81
C ALA A 646 -15.22 -9.38 -20.62
N PRO A 647 -15.15 -10.72 -20.58
CA PRO A 647 -15.89 -11.52 -19.61
C PRO A 647 -15.21 -11.46 -18.24
N ALA A 648 -15.66 -10.54 -17.39
CA ALA A 648 -15.24 -10.50 -16.00
C ALA A 648 -15.85 -11.69 -15.25
N MET A 649 -15.01 -12.49 -14.60
CA MET A 649 -15.47 -13.45 -13.59
C MET A 649 -16.35 -12.71 -12.57
N SER A 650 -17.45 -13.32 -12.15
CA SER A 650 -18.32 -12.73 -11.12
C SER A 650 -17.50 -12.31 -9.91
N ASN A 651 -17.68 -11.06 -9.45
CA ASN A 651 -16.91 -10.45 -8.34
C ASN A 651 -16.88 -11.35 -7.09
N SER A 652 -17.92 -12.16 -6.85
CA SER A 652 -17.97 -13.09 -5.72
C SER A 652 -17.03 -14.29 -5.87
N ALA A 653 -16.82 -14.80 -7.08
CA ALA A 653 -15.89 -15.89 -7.36
C ALA A 653 -14.44 -15.42 -7.21
N LEU A 654 -14.14 -14.20 -7.70
CA LEU A 654 -12.83 -13.57 -7.51
C LEU A 654 -12.54 -13.36 -6.01
N TRP A 655 -13.50 -12.82 -5.26
CA TRP A 655 -13.36 -12.61 -3.82
C TRP A 655 -13.07 -13.91 -3.05
N LYS A 656 -13.84 -14.99 -3.30
CA LYS A 656 -13.59 -16.31 -2.68
C LYS A 656 -12.19 -16.84 -3.01
N LYS A 657 -11.76 -16.68 -4.25
CA LYS A 657 -10.42 -17.08 -4.70
C LYS A 657 -9.33 -16.29 -3.98
N GLN A 658 -9.50 -14.97 -3.85
CA GLN A 658 -8.57 -14.10 -3.14
C GLN A 658 -8.44 -14.49 -1.66
N VAL A 659 -9.56 -14.73 -0.97
CA VAL A 659 -9.58 -15.22 0.42
C VAL A 659 -8.78 -16.52 0.54
N SER A 660 -9.10 -17.52 -0.29
CA SER A 660 -8.43 -18.83 -0.26
C SER A 660 -6.93 -18.72 -0.56
N THR A 661 -6.55 -17.87 -1.51
CA THR A 661 -5.15 -17.67 -1.89
C THR A 661 -4.35 -17.04 -0.75
N ILE A 662 -4.86 -16.00 -0.10
CA ILE A 662 -4.16 -15.35 1.03
C ILE A 662 -4.12 -16.27 2.24
N ALA A 663 -5.20 -17.01 2.52
CA ALA A 663 -5.20 -18.00 3.60
C ALA A 663 -4.12 -19.07 3.37
N LYS A 664 -3.95 -19.51 2.12
CA LYS A 664 -2.87 -20.42 1.72
C LYS A 664 -1.49 -19.79 1.94
N VAL A 665 -1.30 -18.51 1.63
CA VAL A 665 -0.04 -17.78 1.89
C VAL A 665 0.29 -17.78 3.38
N HIS A 666 -0.66 -17.39 4.24
CA HIS A 666 -0.43 -17.36 5.68
C HIS A 666 -0.11 -18.76 6.23
N PHE A 667 -0.82 -19.79 5.77
CA PHE A 667 -0.54 -21.16 6.15
C PHE A 667 0.86 -21.63 5.71
N LEU A 668 1.29 -21.29 4.49
CA LEU A 668 2.63 -21.59 3.99
C LEU A 668 3.71 -20.84 4.79
N SER A 669 3.44 -19.60 5.18
CA SER A 669 4.31 -18.79 6.03
C SER A 669 4.53 -19.50 7.37
N LEU A 670 3.46 -19.83 8.09
CA LEU A 670 3.53 -20.54 9.37
C LEU A 670 4.28 -21.88 9.26
N LYS A 671 4.01 -22.66 8.21
CA LYS A 671 4.65 -23.96 8.01
C LYS A 671 6.16 -23.85 7.75
N ARG A 672 6.61 -22.82 7.03
CA ARG A 672 8.01 -22.65 6.62
C ARG A 672 8.83 -21.84 7.61
N GLU A 673 8.24 -20.92 8.36
CA GLU A 673 8.90 -20.26 9.50
C GLU A 673 9.31 -21.30 10.56
N ASN A 674 8.43 -22.26 10.86
CA ASN A 674 8.74 -23.37 11.77
C ASN A 674 9.91 -24.27 11.32
N LYS A 675 10.21 -24.31 10.02
CA LYS A 675 11.37 -25.04 9.47
C LYS A 675 12.67 -24.22 9.46
N CYS A 676 12.59 -22.90 9.64
CA CYS A 676 13.76 -22.02 9.70
C CYS A 676 14.24 -21.82 11.15
N VAL A 677 13.38 -22.14 12.13
CA VAL A 677 13.66 -22.10 13.58
C VAL A 677 14.18 -23.45 14.10
N ARG A 678 13.93 -24.55 13.37
CA ARG A 678 14.65 -25.83 13.54
C ARG A 678 15.88 -25.84 12.65
#